data_AF-A0A518CZJ8-F1
#
_entry.id   AF-A0A518CZJ8-F1
#
_cell.length_a   1.000
_cell.length_b   1.000
_cell.length_c   1.000
_cell.angle_alpha   90.00
_cell.angle_beta   90.00
_cell.angle_gamma   90.00
#
_symmetry.space_group_name_H-M   'P 1'
#
loop_
_entity.id
_entity.type
_entity.pdbx_description
1 polymer ?
#
loop_
_entity_poly.entity_id
_entity_poly.type
_entity_poly.pdbx_seq_one_letter_code
_entity_poly.pdbx_strand_id
1 'polypeptide(L)'
;MIDGFANPALAFGAFLAVVPLVIHLLNRRRHRPLSFGAMRFVMAAHKRTRRRARLESLLLLLLRMLAVGLLGFALARPFVGGDSLLTGLGERRRDLVLMVDTSASTDYREGLGSVFQSIVARARDLTEELDESKGDRVRLILVDDAPRQASGRSVREALAVIDALEAPSPTAADLVGALALVTECIDEWGTDVEVRLLTDMQRGTFLERGGATDVAGAGSSDVTDGDDATEVGARPRLGPALDRLEQRGTRLVVEDLGSGTTQPANAGVVGLEVLGPAPSIGAPARVEVTVRNFGPDPISALRVALAVEDTRLPVQAVDIAAGATASTTFTVRWQASGARRLTASIAADGLAVDDERSRVVEVAPPVRVLLVNGAPSDDSIEFDEVGLLAAVLAPPAEAGFALEGTAPFEPRIVLPAELEAGSVELASADVIWLANVSQVSTRTIDRLTDWVRAGGALVFSMGDAIAPATFGERLFSDDGTGLLPARLLGARAVSDRRREYYRVQSFDAAHPALRFFADERFRRLLVEVPIFEYVACVPLPNARVLIDLDDGGAPLLVERDFGRGRTYLFTTSIDPAWTRLPQSPKTLVPLAHEWLRFAARRPLPPVNVEIGDTLVVETDGFPRQPVAILPDGRRREIDAEPVDIEGERWSLVVESAADVPGIWSAEVAGEIVAHFAVGFDASEGDLVRYSGGELESVHPALIAGRSVGEDRAEAGASQGASGELWRPLIALVLAFLVIESLYSAFIGSRRRGTA
;
A
#
# COMPACT_ATOMS: atom_id res chain seq x y z
N MET A 1 -10.74 42.80 30.48
CA MET A 1 -10.57 43.91 29.52
C MET A 1 -11.10 43.40 28.17
N ILE A 2 -11.45 44.22 27.18
CA ILE A 2 -11.72 43.66 25.83
C ILE A 2 -10.36 43.43 25.21
N ASP A 3 -10.05 42.19 24.83
CA ASP A 3 -8.71 41.81 24.38
C ASP A 3 -8.54 42.04 22.87
N GLY A 4 -9.63 42.01 22.10
CA GLY A 4 -9.61 42.33 20.68
C GLY A 4 -10.99 42.33 20.03
N PHE A 5 -11.00 42.49 18.71
CA PHE A 5 -12.19 42.45 17.85
C PHE A 5 -11.98 41.43 16.74
N ALA A 6 -12.95 40.55 16.49
CA ALA A 6 -12.86 39.60 15.37
C ALA A 6 -12.85 40.32 14.01
N ASN A 7 -13.50 41.49 13.91
CA ASN A 7 -13.51 42.33 12.73
C ASN A 7 -13.09 43.77 13.08
N PRO A 8 -11.78 44.07 13.22
CA PRO A 8 -11.32 45.38 13.70
C PRO A 8 -11.71 46.53 12.77
N ALA A 9 -11.85 46.29 11.47
CA ALA A 9 -12.32 47.29 10.52
C ALA A 9 -13.77 47.75 10.80
N LEU A 10 -14.63 46.85 11.28
CA LEU A 10 -16.02 47.18 11.61
C LEU A 10 -16.14 47.97 12.91
N ALA A 11 -15.12 47.97 13.78
CA ALA A 11 -15.10 48.81 14.98
C ALA A 11 -15.13 50.31 14.65
N PHE A 12 -14.62 50.72 13.48
CA PHE A 12 -14.76 52.09 12.97
C PHE A 12 -16.24 52.46 12.71
N GLY A 13 -17.13 51.49 12.54
CA GLY A 13 -18.57 51.71 12.48
C GLY A 13 -19.14 52.42 13.71
N ALA A 14 -18.49 52.32 14.87
CA ALA A 14 -18.89 53.04 16.08
C ALA A 14 -18.84 54.58 15.90
N PHE A 15 -18.03 55.12 14.98
CA PHE A 15 -18.01 56.55 14.66
C PHE A 15 -19.34 57.05 14.07
N LEU A 16 -20.20 56.17 13.56
CA LEU A 16 -21.56 56.53 13.14
C LEU A 16 -22.42 57.06 14.30
N ALA A 17 -22.03 56.83 15.55
CA ALA A 17 -22.63 57.47 16.73
C ALA A 17 -22.59 59.01 16.67
N VAL A 18 -21.73 59.61 15.83
CA VAL A 18 -21.67 61.07 15.61
C VAL A 18 -22.83 61.56 14.73
N VAL A 19 -23.43 60.71 13.89
CA VAL A 19 -24.49 61.10 12.95
C VAL A 19 -25.71 61.72 13.67
N PRO A 20 -26.29 61.12 14.73
CA PRO A 20 -27.36 61.76 15.49
C PRO A 20 -27.01 63.15 16.05
N LEU A 21 -25.76 63.34 16.50
CA LEU A 21 -25.27 64.61 17.03
C LEU A 21 -25.22 65.70 15.95
N VAL A 22 -24.71 65.36 14.77
CA VAL A 22 -24.65 66.27 13.61
C VAL A 22 -26.06 66.65 13.16
N ILE A 23 -26.97 65.68 13.04
CA ILE A 23 -28.39 65.93 12.71
C ILE A 23 -29.02 66.87 13.74
N HIS A 24 -28.79 66.63 15.04
CA HIS A 24 -29.30 67.49 16.10
C HIS A 24 -28.81 68.94 15.98
N LEU A 25 -27.51 69.14 15.70
CA LEU A 25 -26.92 70.47 15.53
C LEU A 25 -27.46 71.20 14.30
N LEU A 26 -27.65 70.50 13.18
CA LEU A 26 -28.21 71.05 11.95
C LEU A 26 -29.67 71.48 12.13
N ASN A 27 -30.47 70.68 12.84
CA ASN A 27 -31.89 70.95 13.05
C ASN A 27 -32.15 72.08 14.06
N ARG A 28 -31.14 72.48 14.84
CA ARG A 28 -31.22 73.58 15.82
C ARG A 28 -31.41 74.97 15.19
N ARG A 29 -31.24 75.11 13.86
CA ARG A 29 -31.24 76.40 13.15
C ARG A 29 -32.57 76.82 12.50
N ARG A 30 -33.68 76.09 12.68
CA ARG A 30 -34.92 76.31 11.88
C ARG A 30 -36.11 77.04 12.53
N HIS A 31 -35.93 77.75 13.64
CA HIS A 31 -37.03 78.59 14.17
C HIS A 31 -36.78 80.07 13.87
N ARG A 32 -37.40 80.58 12.79
CA ARG A 32 -37.64 82.02 12.62
C ARG A 32 -38.90 82.38 13.43
N PRO A 33 -38.80 83.14 14.54
CA PRO A 33 -39.99 83.62 15.22
C PRO A 33 -40.67 84.70 14.37
N LEU A 34 -41.93 84.48 14.00
CA LEU A 34 -42.81 85.55 13.50
C LEU A 34 -43.31 86.34 14.71
N SER A 35 -43.05 87.65 14.74
CA SER A 35 -43.51 88.54 15.80
C SER A 35 -44.99 88.88 15.61
N PHE A 36 -45.87 88.32 16.44
CA PHE A 36 -47.26 88.76 16.55
C PHE A 36 -47.50 89.40 17.93
N GLY A 37 -48.12 90.59 17.96
CA GLY A 37 -48.13 91.51 19.11
C GLY A 37 -48.90 91.09 20.36
N ALA A 38 -49.62 89.96 20.36
CA ALA A 38 -50.43 89.52 21.50
C ALA A 38 -49.69 88.63 22.53
N MET A 39 -48.41 88.30 22.32
CA MET A 39 -47.73 87.24 23.11
C MET A 39 -47.08 87.68 24.43
N ARG A 40 -47.18 88.97 24.79
CA ARG A 40 -46.47 89.53 25.95
C ARG A 40 -46.99 89.04 27.31
N PHE A 41 -48.19 88.46 27.37
CA PHE A 41 -48.77 87.90 28.60
C PHE A 41 -48.61 86.38 28.76
N VAL A 42 -48.17 85.65 27.73
CA VAL A 42 -47.90 84.19 27.81
C VAL A 42 -46.43 83.90 28.17
N MET A 43 -45.52 84.84 27.94
CA MET A 43 -44.09 84.66 28.22
C MET A 43 -43.72 84.68 29.73
N ALA A 44 -44.63 85.09 30.61
CA ALA A 44 -44.41 85.06 32.06
C ALA A 44 -44.47 83.64 32.68
N ALA A 45 -45.05 82.66 31.97
CA ALA A 45 -45.11 81.26 32.42
C ALA A 45 -44.07 80.33 31.74
N HIS A 46 -43.26 80.83 30.80
CA HIS A 46 -42.39 79.98 29.93
C HIS A 46 -40.90 79.92 30.32
N LYS A 47 -40.49 80.54 31.44
CA LYS A 47 -39.07 80.57 31.86
C LYS A 47 -38.60 79.34 32.65
N ARG A 48 -39.50 78.47 33.13
CA ARG A 48 -39.15 77.26 33.90
C ARG A 48 -39.03 75.98 33.08
N THR A 49 -39.62 75.91 31.88
CA THR A 49 -39.69 74.66 31.06
C THR A 49 -38.50 74.46 30.11
N ARG A 50 -37.74 75.53 29.79
CA ARG A 50 -36.66 75.48 28.79
C ARG A 50 -35.43 74.68 29.22
N ARG A 51 -35.11 74.65 30.53
CA ARG A 51 -33.96 73.87 31.05
C ARG A 51 -34.27 72.37 31.06
N ARG A 52 -35.50 72.00 31.45
CA ARG A 52 -35.95 70.60 31.49
C ARG A 52 -36.11 69.99 30.10
N ALA A 53 -36.72 70.73 29.16
CA ALA A 53 -36.85 70.26 27.77
C ALA A 53 -35.49 70.07 27.07
N ARG A 54 -34.47 70.87 27.42
CA ARG A 54 -33.10 70.69 26.94
C ARG A 54 -32.46 69.41 27.50
N LEU A 55 -32.65 69.12 28.79
CA LEU A 55 -32.13 67.90 29.41
C LEU A 55 -32.80 66.64 28.84
N GLU A 56 -34.12 66.66 28.65
CA GLU A 56 -34.88 65.56 28.01
C GLU A 56 -34.39 65.30 26.58
N SER A 57 -34.18 66.36 25.79
CA SER A 57 -33.65 66.22 24.42
C SER A 57 -32.20 65.73 24.37
N LEU A 58 -31.39 66.11 25.37
CA LEU A 58 -30.00 65.68 25.46
C LEU A 58 -29.90 64.20 25.84
N LEU A 59 -30.79 63.72 26.73
CA LEU A 59 -30.85 62.31 27.11
C LEU A 59 -31.29 61.42 25.93
N LEU A 60 -32.32 61.85 25.17
CA LEU A 60 -32.73 61.15 23.95
C LEU A 60 -31.61 61.12 22.90
N LEU A 61 -30.87 62.22 22.75
CA LEU A 61 -29.73 62.27 21.85
C LEU A 61 -28.62 61.30 22.27
N LEU A 62 -28.24 61.33 23.55
CA LEU A 62 -27.22 60.44 24.11
C LEU A 62 -27.59 58.97 23.92
N LEU A 63 -28.85 58.62 24.14
CA LEU A 63 -29.32 57.25 24.02
C LEU A 63 -29.32 56.75 22.56
N ARG A 64 -29.63 57.63 21.57
CA ARG A 64 -29.46 57.32 20.14
C ARG A 64 -28.01 57.15 19.73
N MET A 65 -27.13 58.03 20.20
CA MET A 65 -25.69 57.92 19.93
C MET A 65 -25.14 56.60 20.49
N LEU A 66 -25.57 56.24 21.70
CA LEU A 66 -25.12 55.05 22.39
C LEU A 66 -25.64 53.76 21.73
N ALA A 67 -26.90 53.73 21.27
CA ALA A 67 -27.44 52.61 20.50
C ALA A 67 -26.67 52.38 19.18
N VAL A 68 -26.36 53.44 18.43
CA VAL A 68 -25.59 53.34 17.17
C VAL A 68 -24.14 52.93 17.43
N GLY A 69 -23.50 53.50 18.47
CA GLY A 69 -22.14 53.15 18.85
C GLY A 69 -22.01 51.69 19.27
N LEU A 70 -22.91 51.20 20.12
CA LEU A 70 -22.95 49.81 20.54
C LEU A 70 -23.27 48.85 19.40
N LEU A 71 -24.10 49.25 18.43
CA LEU A 71 -24.34 48.45 17.24
C LEU A 71 -23.06 48.29 16.40
N GLY A 72 -22.29 49.38 16.23
CA GLY A 72 -20.96 49.32 15.61
C GLY A 72 -20.02 48.37 16.35
N PHE A 73 -19.99 48.42 17.68
CA PHE A 73 -19.22 47.47 18.48
C PHE A 73 -19.74 46.04 18.40
N ALA A 74 -21.06 45.81 18.39
CA ALA A 74 -21.63 44.48 18.26
C ALA A 74 -21.22 43.82 16.92
N LEU A 75 -21.24 44.59 15.84
CA LEU A 75 -20.79 44.12 14.51
C LEU A 75 -19.28 43.86 14.45
N ALA A 76 -18.48 44.57 15.25
CA ALA A 76 -17.05 44.33 15.38
C ALA A 76 -16.71 43.04 16.16
N ARG A 77 -17.70 42.40 16.80
CA ARG A 77 -17.58 41.16 17.60
C ARG A 77 -16.38 41.21 18.57
N PRO A 78 -16.43 42.04 19.62
CA PRO A 78 -15.41 42.06 20.66
C PRO A 78 -15.38 40.73 21.41
N PHE A 79 -14.18 40.25 21.69
CA PHE A 79 -13.94 39.05 22.49
C PHE A 79 -13.13 39.38 23.74
N VAL A 80 -13.27 38.52 24.74
CA VAL A 80 -12.69 38.69 26.07
C VAL A 80 -12.02 37.39 26.49
N GLY A 81 -10.78 37.47 26.97
CA GLY A 81 -9.99 36.34 27.45
C GLY A 81 -10.41 35.83 28.84
N GLY A 82 -9.83 34.69 29.23
CA GLY A 82 -10.26 33.87 30.35
C GLY A 82 -10.40 34.57 31.72
N ASP A 83 -9.59 35.60 32.00
CA ASP A 83 -9.48 36.23 33.33
C ASP A 83 -10.49 37.36 33.60
N SER A 84 -11.37 37.67 32.66
CA SER A 84 -12.29 38.81 32.79
C SER A 84 -13.62 38.39 33.44
N LEU A 85 -14.17 39.24 34.31
CA LEU A 85 -15.52 39.07 34.88
C LEU A 85 -16.64 39.00 33.83
N LEU A 86 -16.34 39.45 32.60
CA LEU A 86 -17.27 39.45 31.46
C LEU A 86 -17.26 38.13 30.68
N THR A 87 -16.34 37.21 30.96
CA THR A 87 -16.20 35.93 30.25
C THR A 87 -17.43 35.02 30.50
N GLY A 88 -18.05 35.11 31.67
CA GLY A 88 -19.31 34.39 31.96
C GLY A 88 -20.56 34.92 31.23
N LEU A 89 -20.45 36.06 30.52
CA LEU A 89 -21.52 36.62 29.68
C LEU A 89 -21.34 36.27 28.19
N GLY A 90 -20.19 35.72 27.79
CA GLY A 90 -19.93 35.25 26.43
C GLY A 90 -20.24 33.77 26.27
N GLU A 91 -20.76 33.37 25.11
CA GLU A 91 -20.90 31.95 24.76
C GLU A 91 -19.51 31.37 24.47
N ARG A 92 -19.22 30.21 25.08
CA ARG A 92 -18.03 29.40 24.77
C ARG A 92 -18.40 28.43 23.67
N ARG A 93 -17.68 28.51 22.55
CA ARG A 93 -17.77 27.59 21.42
C ARG A 93 -16.57 26.66 21.46
N ARG A 94 -16.78 25.35 21.33
CA ARG A 94 -15.70 24.34 21.24
C ARG A 94 -15.60 23.80 19.83
N ASP A 95 -14.41 23.83 19.27
CA ASP A 95 -14.08 23.27 17.97
C ASP A 95 -13.11 22.10 18.18
N LEU A 96 -13.59 20.87 18.06
CA LEU A 96 -12.83 19.65 18.34
C LEU A 96 -12.47 18.91 17.04
N VAL A 97 -11.19 18.63 16.84
CA VAL A 97 -10.70 17.64 15.87
C VAL A 97 -10.32 16.39 16.65
N LEU A 98 -11.08 15.32 16.46
CA LEU A 98 -10.92 14.05 17.15
C LEU A 98 -10.30 13.04 16.20
N MET A 99 -9.06 12.63 16.49
CA MET A 99 -8.35 11.58 15.80
C MET A 99 -8.57 10.27 16.56
N VAL A 100 -9.07 9.26 15.86
CA VAL A 100 -9.35 7.92 16.40
C VAL A 100 -8.37 6.96 15.75
N ASP A 101 -7.47 6.41 16.56
CA ASP A 101 -6.56 5.36 16.12
C ASP A 101 -7.35 4.09 15.84
N THR A 102 -7.26 3.64 14.61
CA THR A 102 -7.89 2.41 14.12
C THR A 102 -6.85 1.43 13.61
N SER A 103 -5.58 1.56 14.01
CA SER A 103 -4.50 0.65 13.62
C SER A 103 -4.64 -0.74 14.26
N ALA A 104 -3.92 -1.70 13.69
CA ALA A 104 -4.01 -3.11 14.05
C ALA A 104 -3.64 -3.38 15.52
N SER A 105 -2.62 -2.71 16.03
CA SER A 105 -2.18 -2.80 17.43
C SER A 105 -3.30 -2.48 18.44
N THR A 106 -4.26 -1.62 18.07
CA THR A 106 -5.40 -1.29 18.93
C THR A 106 -6.35 -2.48 19.17
N ASP A 107 -6.29 -3.56 18.37
CA ASP A 107 -7.06 -4.77 18.67
C ASP A 107 -6.46 -5.60 19.82
N TYR A 108 -5.32 -5.17 20.39
CA TYR A 108 -4.73 -5.82 21.54
C TYR A 108 -5.74 -5.94 22.70
N ARG A 109 -5.86 -7.14 23.26
CA ARG A 109 -6.79 -7.49 24.34
C ARG A 109 -6.04 -7.77 25.63
N GLU A 110 -6.26 -6.90 26.63
CA GLU A 110 -5.88 -7.13 28.02
C GLU A 110 -7.15 -7.23 28.88
N GLY A 111 -7.60 -8.45 29.18
CA GLY A 111 -8.82 -8.69 29.96
C GLY A 111 -10.09 -8.89 29.12
N LEU A 112 -11.14 -8.10 29.36
CA LEU A 112 -12.49 -8.32 28.79
C LEU A 112 -12.79 -7.53 27.50
N GLY A 113 -11.89 -6.65 27.06
CA GLY A 113 -12.07 -5.82 25.87
C GLY A 113 -10.74 -5.46 25.20
N SER A 114 -10.80 -4.95 23.97
CA SER A 114 -9.63 -4.43 23.26
C SER A 114 -9.42 -2.94 23.50
N VAL A 115 -8.21 -2.45 23.23
CA VAL A 115 -7.90 -1.00 23.30
C VAL A 115 -8.80 -0.21 22.34
N PHE A 116 -9.08 -0.75 21.16
CA PHE A 116 -10.01 -0.18 20.19
C PHE A 116 -11.40 0.09 20.78
N GLN A 117 -11.95 -0.85 21.58
CA GLN A 117 -13.25 -0.66 22.22
C GLN A 117 -13.21 0.49 23.24
N SER A 118 -12.11 0.65 23.97
CA SER A 118 -11.89 1.79 24.87
C SER A 118 -11.78 3.11 24.10
N ILE A 119 -11.08 3.11 22.96
CA ILE A 119 -10.97 4.26 22.04
C ILE A 119 -12.35 4.67 21.53
N VAL A 120 -13.15 3.74 21.00
CA VAL A 120 -14.50 4.00 20.49
C VAL A 120 -15.43 4.52 21.60
N ALA A 121 -15.38 3.93 22.79
CA ALA A 121 -16.16 4.39 23.94
C ALA A 121 -15.77 5.82 24.33
N ARG A 122 -14.47 6.12 24.40
CA ARG A 122 -13.97 7.45 24.74
C ARG A 122 -14.30 8.50 23.66
N ALA A 123 -14.22 8.10 22.39
CA ALA A 123 -14.62 8.95 21.26
C ALA A 123 -16.10 9.33 21.35
N ARG A 124 -16.96 8.37 21.71
CA ARG A 124 -18.39 8.60 21.95
C ARG A 124 -18.60 9.59 23.09
N ASP A 125 -17.98 9.35 24.25
CA ASP A 125 -18.10 10.23 25.43
C ASP A 125 -17.72 11.68 25.10
N LEU A 126 -16.56 11.90 24.47
CA LEU A 126 -16.10 13.25 24.09
C LEU A 126 -17.03 13.93 23.09
N THR A 127 -17.63 13.16 22.18
CA THR A 127 -18.55 13.68 21.17
C THR A 127 -19.91 14.04 21.79
N GLU A 128 -20.41 13.24 22.74
CA GLU A 128 -21.66 13.52 23.48
C GLU A 128 -21.56 14.72 24.42
N GLU A 129 -20.35 15.10 24.86
CA GLU A 129 -20.12 16.30 25.67
C GLU A 129 -20.33 17.63 24.90
N LEU A 130 -20.34 17.59 23.56
CA LEU A 130 -20.48 18.77 22.70
C LEU A 130 -21.94 19.17 22.51
N ASP A 131 -22.19 20.48 22.47
CA ASP A 131 -23.55 21.03 22.32
C ASP A 131 -23.66 21.87 21.05
N GLU A 132 -24.22 21.28 19.99
CA GLU A 132 -24.46 21.97 18.71
C GLU A 132 -25.31 23.24 18.88
N SER A 133 -26.20 23.28 19.89
CA SER A 133 -27.02 24.47 20.15
C SER A 133 -26.21 25.68 20.64
N LYS A 134 -25.03 25.42 21.23
CA LYS A 134 -24.04 26.42 21.61
C LYS A 134 -23.02 26.72 20.50
N GLY A 135 -23.12 26.03 19.37
CA GLY A 135 -22.27 26.22 18.19
C GLY A 135 -21.01 25.35 18.17
N ASP A 136 -20.92 24.35 19.05
CA ASP A 136 -19.82 23.40 19.09
C ASP A 136 -19.75 22.59 17.80
N ARG A 137 -18.53 22.21 17.40
CA ARG A 137 -18.25 21.43 16.19
C ARG A 137 -17.28 20.31 16.50
N VAL A 138 -17.44 19.21 15.78
CA VAL A 138 -16.52 18.08 15.81
C VAL A 138 -16.19 17.61 14.40
N ARG A 139 -14.94 17.22 14.20
CA ARG A 139 -14.49 16.52 12.99
C ARG A 139 -13.71 15.28 13.39
N LEU A 140 -14.13 14.15 12.83
CA LEU A 140 -13.52 12.86 13.10
C LEU A 140 -12.52 12.50 12.00
N ILE A 141 -11.31 12.13 12.40
CA ILE A 141 -10.26 11.61 11.53
C ILE A 141 -9.96 10.18 11.99
N LEU A 142 -10.06 9.21 11.11
CA LEU A 142 -9.62 7.84 11.38
C LEU A 142 -8.15 7.72 11.02
N VAL A 143 -7.37 7.11 11.90
CA VAL A 143 -5.92 6.96 11.76
C VAL A 143 -5.60 5.48 11.55
N ASP A 144 -5.45 5.12 10.28
CA ASP A 144 -4.92 3.86 9.77
C ASP A 144 -3.80 4.20 8.76
N ASP A 145 -3.45 3.30 7.84
CA ASP A 145 -2.42 3.53 6.82
C ASP A 145 -2.87 4.47 5.70
N ALA A 146 -4.17 4.74 5.60
CA ALA A 146 -4.80 5.66 4.65
C ALA A 146 -5.74 6.61 5.39
N PRO A 147 -5.20 7.51 6.23
CA PRO A 147 -5.98 8.33 7.15
C PRO A 147 -6.98 9.19 6.39
N ARG A 148 -8.20 9.28 6.91
CA ARG A 148 -9.32 9.96 6.24
C ARG A 148 -10.20 10.75 7.20
N GLN A 149 -10.71 11.88 6.69
CA GLN A 149 -11.78 12.62 7.37
C GLN A 149 -13.09 11.85 7.22
N ALA A 150 -13.55 11.25 8.31
CA ALA A 150 -14.72 10.38 8.29
C ALA A 150 -16.04 11.12 8.59
N SER A 151 -16.00 12.32 9.18
CA SER A 151 -17.19 13.16 9.41
C SER A 151 -16.99 14.61 8.96
N GLY A 152 -18.10 15.29 8.67
CA GLY A 152 -18.14 16.72 8.35
C GLY A 152 -17.83 17.63 9.54
N ARG A 153 -18.86 18.30 10.09
CA ARG A 153 -18.75 19.22 11.24
C ARG A 153 -19.78 18.96 12.34
N SER A 154 -20.66 17.98 12.14
CA SER A 154 -21.81 17.73 13.02
C SER A 154 -21.53 16.61 14.01
N VAL A 155 -22.02 16.79 15.24
CA VAL A 155 -21.94 15.83 16.33
C VAL A 155 -22.70 14.56 15.95
N ARG A 156 -23.88 14.72 15.35
CA ARG A 156 -24.72 13.58 14.92
C ARG A 156 -24.03 12.68 13.90
N GLU A 157 -23.35 13.26 12.92
CA GLU A 157 -22.62 12.51 11.90
C GLU A 157 -21.38 11.83 12.49
N ALA A 158 -20.63 12.51 13.36
CA ALA A 158 -19.50 11.90 14.05
C ALA A 158 -19.92 10.70 14.90
N LEU A 159 -21.02 10.81 15.67
CA LEU A 159 -21.57 9.68 16.43
C LEU A 159 -21.98 8.52 15.53
N ALA A 160 -22.63 8.80 14.40
CA ALA A 160 -23.02 7.76 13.45
C ALA A 160 -21.82 6.99 12.88
N VAL A 161 -20.69 7.67 12.64
CA VAL A 161 -19.44 7.02 12.22
C VAL A 161 -18.84 6.21 13.36
N ILE A 162 -18.74 6.78 14.57
CA ILE A 162 -18.20 6.09 15.76
C ILE A 162 -19.01 4.82 16.06
N ASP A 163 -20.35 4.88 15.95
CA ASP A 163 -21.23 3.73 16.17
C ASP A 163 -21.11 2.65 15.07
N ALA A 164 -20.61 3.01 13.89
CA ALA A 164 -20.37 2.07 12.79
C ALA A 164 -18.98 1.40 12.84
N LEU A 165 -18.11 1.83 13.76
CA LEU A 165 -16.78 1.23 13.97
C LEU A 165 -16.91 -0.07 14.78
N GLU A 166 -16.89 -1.22 14.10
CA GLU A 166 -17.01 -2.54 14.72
C GLU A 166 -15.65 -3.17 15.09
N ALA A 167 -14.62 -2.94 14.28
CA ALA A 167 -13.28 -3.48 14.43
C ALA A 167 -12.22 -2.50 13.90
N PRO A 168 -10.96 -2.56 14.39
CA PRO A 168 -9.88 -1.78 13.82
C PRO A 168 -9.47 -2.27 12.43
N SER A 169 -8.76 -1.43 11.70
CA SER A 169 -8.08 -1.77 10.46
C SER A 169 -6.90 -2.71 10.74
N PRO A 170 -6.60 -3.70 9.87
CA PRO A 170 -5.43 -4.56 10.02
C PRO A 170 -4.12 -3.88 9.56
N THR A 171 -4.04 -2.56 9.61
CA THR A 171 -2.92 -1.77 9.09
C THR A 171 -2.29 -0.89 10.16
N ALA A 172 -1.08 -0.40 9.87
CA ALA A 172 -0.36 0.51 10.74
C ALA A 172 -0.93 1.93 10.70
N ALA A 173 -0.82 2.69 11.79
CA ALA A 173 -1.22 4.10 11.82
C ALA A 173 -0.25 5.00 11.01
N ASP A 174 -0.78 5.79 10.07
CA ASP A 174 -0.09 6.94 9.47
C ASP A 174 -0.47 8.25 10.18
N LEU A 175 0.24 8.53 11.27
CA LEU A 175 0.07 9.76 12.02
C LEU A 175 0.42 11.01 11.18
N VAL A 176 1.34 10.90 10.23
CA VAL A 176 1.80 12.05 9.43
C VAL A 176 0.72 12.47 8.44
N GLY A 177 0.13 11.51 7.72
CA GLY A 177 -1.04 11.76 6.87
C GLY A 177 -2.22 12.31 7.65
N ALA A 178 -2.48 11.77 8.84
CA ALA A 178 -3.56 12.26 9.71
C ALA A 178 -3.33 13.71 10.19
N LEU A 179 -2.09 14.07 10.54
CA LEU A 179 -1.73 15.45 10.92
C LEU A 179 -1.84 16.43 9.74
N ALA A 180 -1.65 15.98 8.50
CA ALA A 180 -1.91 16.80 7.32
C ALA A 180 -3.39 17.18 7.23
N LEU A 181 -4.30 16.22 7.43
CA LEU A 181 -5.74 16.48 7.50
C LEU A 181 -6.09 17.42 8.65
N VAL A 182 -5.51 17.24 9.84
CA VAL A 182 -5.68 18.17 10.98
C VAL A 182 -5.29 19.59 10.59
N THR A 183 -4.17 19.75 9.88
CA THR A 183 -3.70 21.07 9.45
C THR A 183 -4.71 21.75 8.52
N GLU A 184 -5.29 21.01 7.57
CA GLU A 184 -6.36 21.52 6.69
C GLU A 184 -7.61 21.95 7.50
N CYS A 185 -7.94 21.21 8.55
CA CYS A 185 -9.05 21.55 9.45
C CYS A 185 -8.81 22.85 10.21
N ILE A 186 -7.58 23.04 10.72
CA ILE A 186 -7.19 24.26 11.43
C ILE A 186 -7.24 25.46 10.48
N ASP A 187 -6.73 25.32 9.25
CA ASP A 187 -6.75 26.38 8.25
C ASP A 187 -8.20 26.77 7.85
N GLU A 188 -9.15 25.82 7.91
CA GLU A 188 -10.59 26.06 7.67
C GLU A 188 -11.32 26.69 8.86
N TRP A 189 -10.97 26.31 10.10
CA TRP A 189 -11.73 26.68 11.31
C TRP A 189 -11.16 27.88 12.05
N GLY A 190 -9.88 28.21 11.85
CA GLY A 190 -9.17 29.30 12.51
C GLY A 190 -8.37 28.85 13.73
N THR A 191 -8.06 29.80 14.62
CA THR A 191 -7.33 29.56 15.86
C THR A 191 -8.26 29.04 16.97
N ASP A 192 -7.71 28.41 18.03
CA ASP A 192 -8.42 27.80 19.17
C ASP A 192 -9.14 26.46 18.90
N VAL A 193 -8.63 25.67 17.94
CA VAL A 193 -9.09 24.29 17.70
C VAL A 193 -8.43 23.33 18.69
N GLU A 194 -9.26 22.54 19.38
CA GLU A 194 -8.81 21.45 20.25
C GLU A 194 -8.53 20.21 19.40
N VAL A 195 -7.31 19.67 19.43
CA VAL A 195 -6.95 18.46 18.68
C VAL A 195 -6.61 17.34 19.67
N ARG A 196 -7.36 16.23 19.59
CA ARG A 196 -7.18 15.06 20.45
C ARG A 196 -6.92 13.81 19.61
N LEU A 197 -5.91 13.02 19.99
CA LEU A 197 -5.66 11.68 19.46
C LEU A 197 -5.98 10.65 20.55
N LEU A 198 -6.89 9.74 20.25
CA LEU A 198 -7.19 8.57 21.06
C LEU A 198 -6.44 7.38 20.48
N THR A 199 -5.49 6.82 21.23
CA THR A 199 -4.56 5.79 20.73
C THR A 199 -4.12 4.87 21.87
N ASP A 200 -3.52 3.75 21.51
CA ASP A 200 -2.82 2.88 22.44
C ASP A 200 -1.41 3.40 22.79
N MET A 201 -0.94 4.51 22.20
CA MET A 201 0.42 5.06 22.40
C MET A 201 1.55 4.10 22.01
N GLN A 202 1.30 3.20 21.05
CA GLN A 202 2.35 2.34 20.49
C GLN A 202 3.51 3.19 19.98
N ARG A 203 4.73 2.83 20.38
CA ARG A 203 5.96 3.59 20.06
C ARG A 203 6.18 3.69 18.55
N GLY A 204 5.82 2.63 17.81
CA GLY A 204 5.93 2.56 16.35
C GLY A 204 5.20 3.69 15.63
N THR A 205 4.04 4.12 16.14
CA THR A 205 3.21 5.20 15.58
C THR A 205 3.91 6.57 15.60
N PHE A 206 4.83 6.78 16.55
CA PHE A 206 5.50 8.05 16.78
C PHE A 206 6.97 8.05 16.35
N LEU A 207 7.50 6.92 15.85
CA LEU A 207 8.86 6.79 15.36
C LEU A 207 8.94 6.96 13.83
N GLU A 208 10.02 7.58 13.35
CA GLU A 208 10.30 7.69 11.92
C GLU A 208 10.58 6.27 11.34
N ARG A 209 9.65 5.71 10.56
CA ARG A 209 9.95 4.54 9.72
C ARG A 209 10.81 5.00 8.54
N GLY A 210 12.13 4.83 8.65
CA GLY A 210 13.01 4.83 7.50
C GLY A 210 12.61 3.70 6.54
N GLY A 211 12.57 3.97 5.24
CA GLY A 211 12.27 2.96 4.22
C GLY A 211 13.16 1.73 4.34
N ALA A 212 12.64 0.59 3.91
CA ALA A 212 13.23 -0.74 4.05
C ALA A 212 14.72 -0.83 3.65
N THR A 213 15.61 -0.80 4.64
CA THR A 213 16.84 -1.60 4.77
C THR A 213 17.52 -1.19 6.08
N ASP A 214 17.11 -1.77 7.22
CA ASP A 214 17.95 -1.75 8.42
C ASP A 214 17.85 -3.09 9.13
N VAL A 215 18.33 -4.11 8.42
CA VAL A 215 18.94 -5.28 9.05
C VAL A 215 20.44 -5.19 8.74
N ALA A 216 21.21 -4.94 9.80
CA ALA A 216 22.66 -5.02 9.95
C ALA A 216 23.50 -3.74 9.68
N GLY A 217 24.15 -3.27 10.75
CA GLY A 217 25.54 -2.79 10.65
C GLY A 217 25.85 -1.51 11.39
N ALA A 218 26.44 -1.63 12.59
CA ALA A 218 27.20 -0.56 13.22
C ALA A 218 28.31 -0.04 12.29
N GLY A 219 28.42 1.28 12.16
CA GLY A 219 29.53 1.93 11.45
C GLY A 219 29.35 3.44 11.35
N SER A 220 30.12 4.17 12.13
CA SER A 220 30.30 5.63 12.06
C SER A 220 30.77 6.11 10.69
N SER A 221 30.29 7.26 10.22
CA SER A 221 31.14 8.41 9.82
C SER A 221 30.32 9.56 9.20
N ASP A 222 30.68 10.78 9.60
CA ASP A 222 30.35 12.07 8.99
C ASP A 222 30.25 12.03 7.46
N VAL A 223 29.24 12.71 6.86
CA VAL A 223 29.40 13.63 5.71
C VAL A 223 28.25 14.66 5.68
N THR A 224 28.65 15.87 5.31
CA THR A 224 28.05 17.20 5.15
C THR A 224 26.77 17.40 4.31
N ASP A 225 26.11 18.51 4.63
CA ASP A 225 25.07 19.28 3.90
C ASP A 225 25.17 19.29 2.36
N GLY A 226 24.01 19.25 1.70
CA GLY A 226 23.85 19.72 0.32
C GLY A 226 22.67 19.14 -0.47
N ASP A 227 21.53 19.83 -0.40
CA ASP A 227 20.45 20.07 -1.40
C ASP A 227 19.96 19.00 -2.40
N ASP A 228 18.61 18.94 -2.45
CA ASP A 228 17.71 18.61 -3.57
C ASP A 228 17.90 17.28 -4.32
N ALA A 229 17.27 16.24 -3.78
CA ALA A 229 16.73 15.13 -4.57
C ALA A 229 15.24 14.93 -4.22
N THR A 230 14.36 15.24 -5.17
CA THR A 230 12.97 14.78 -5.17
C THR A 230 12.93 13.25 -5.26
N GLU A 231 12.92 12.58 -4.10
CA GLU A 231 12.59 11.17 -3.98
C GLU A 231 11.07 11.00 -3.93
N VAL A 232 10.50 10.49 -5.03
CA VAL A 232 9.14 9.96 -5.06
C VAL A 232 9.14 8.67 -4.25
N GLY A 233 8.58 8.70 -3.04
CA GLY A 233 8.39 7.52 -2.19
C GLY A 233 8.87 7.64 -0.73
N ALA A 234 9.56 8.73 -0.35
CA ALA A 234 9.92 8.95 1.04
C ALA A 234 8.68 9.38 1.85
N ARG A 235 8.26 8.58 2.83
CA ARG A 235 7.20 8.99 3.77
C ARG A 235 7.65 10.29 4.47
N PRO A 236 6.78 11.31 4.58
CA PRO A 236 7.11 12.55 5.25
C PRO A 236 7.46 12.29 6.73
N ARG A 237 8.46 12.99 7.26
CA ARG A 237 8.90 12.85 8.66
C ARG A 237 7.86 13.43 9.62
N LEU A 238 7.73 12.83 10.81
CA LEU A 238 6.78 13.27 11.83
C LEU A 238 7.13 14.65 12.41
N GLY A 239 8.41 14.94 12.66
CA GLY A 239 8.88 16.22 13.20
C GLY A 239 8.34 17.44 12.43
N PRO A 240 8.55 17.54 11.11
CA PRO A 240 8.01 18.63 10.29
C PRO A 240 6.47 18.75 10.29
N ALA A 241 5.73 17.65 10.51
CA ALA A 241 4.27 17.72 10.65
C ALA A 241 3.87 18.34 12.00
N LEU A 242 4.57 17.97 13.07
CA LEU A 242 4.37 18.54 14.41
C LEU A 242 4.83 20.00 14.51
N ASP A 243 5.94 20.37 13.85
CA ASP A 243 6.40 21.76 13.73
C ASP A 243 5.33 22.66 13.09
N ARG A 244 4.66 22.16 12.05
CA ARG A 244 3.57 22.90 11.36
C ARG A 244 2.35 23.10 12.26
N LEU A 245 2.08 22.15 13.17
CA LEU A 245 1.03 22.26 14.17
C LEU A 245 1.41 23.32 15.22
N GLU A 246 2.65 23.28 15.72
CA GLU A 246 3.16 24.22 16.71
C GLU A 246 3.22 25.66 16.17
N GLN A 247 3.63 25.86 14.92
CA GLN A 247 3.62 27.18 14.26
C GLN A 247 2.23 27.82 14.19
N ARG A 248 1.16 27.02 14.23
CA ARG A 248 -0.24 27.47 14.29
C ARG A 248 -0.74 27.67 15.72
N GLY A 249 0.13 27.54 16.72
CA GLY A 249 -0.21 27.68 18.14
C GLY A 249 -1.12 26.56 18.66
N THR A 250 -1.22 25.44 17.94
CA THR A 250 -2.05 24.28 18.32
C THR A 250 -1.15 23.15 18.80
N ARG A 251 -1.62 22.37 19.78
CA ARG A 251 -0.92 21.20 20.31
C ARG A 251 -1.81 19.97 20.18
N LEU A 252 -1.19 18.81 20.00
CA LEU A 252 -1.89 17.54 19.94
C LEU A 252 -1.96 16.93 21.35
N VAL A 253 -3.17 16.79 21.87
CA VAL A 253 -3.40 16.06 23.13
C VAL A 253 -3.57 14.58 22.80
N VAL A 254 -2.68 13.75 23.30
CA VAL A 254 -2.71 12.29 23.08
C VAL A 254 -3.25 11.62 24.35
N GLU A 255 -4.44 11.03 24.27
CA GLU A 255 -5.03 10.27 25.37
C GLU A 255 -4.64 8.79 25.25
N ASP A 256 -3.96 8.28 26.28
CA ASP A 256 -3.59 6.88 26.39
C ASP A 256 -4.78 6.02 26.80
N LEU A 257 -5.16 5.08 25.93
CA LEU A 257 -6.21 4.09 26.20
C LEU A 257 -5.70 2.65 26.12
N GLY A 258 -4.38 2.49 25.99
CA GLY A 258 -3.74 1.19 25.96
C GLY A 258 -3.67 0.52 27.34
N SER A 259 -2.99 -0.62 27.40
CA SER A 259 -2.83 -1.45 28.60
C SER A 259 -2.21 -0.71 29.80
N GLY A 260 -2.25 -1.33 30.99
CA GLY A 260 -1.45 -0.83 32.13
C GLY A 260 0.05 -1.07 31.97
N THR A 261 0.43 -1.91 31.00
CA THR A 261 1.77 -2.46 30.81
C THR A 261 2.46 -1.79 29.62
N THR A 262 3.65 -1.22 29.83
CA THR A 262 4.40 -0.50 28.78
C THR A 262 4.95 -1.40 27.68
N GLN A 263 5.18 -2.67 27.99
CA GLN A 263 5.57 -3.69 27.01
C GLN A 263 4.81 -4.98 27.32
N PRO A 264 3.61 -5.14 26.74
CA PRO A 264 2.81 -6.35 26.92
C PRO A 264 3.49 -7.59 26.33
N ALA A 265 3.09 -8.78 26.80
CA ALA A 265 3.52 -10.03 26.19
C ALA A 265 2.79 -10.21 24.85
N ASN A 266 3.57 -10.42 23.79
CA ASN A 266 3.06 -10.68 22.44
C ASN A 266 4.10 -11.49 21.65
N ALA A 267 3.63 -12.45 20.86
CA ALA A 267 4.44 -13.19 19.90
C ALA A 267 3.69 -13.27 18.58
N GLY A 268 4.42 -13.21 17.47
CA GLY A 268 3.80 -13.21 16.15
C GLY A 268 4.57 -14.03 15.13
N VAL A 269 3.88 -14.48 14.08
CA VAL A 269 4.47 -15.10 12.90
C VAL A 269 4.95 -14.01 11.95
N VAL A 270 6.26 -13.74 11.98
CA VAL A 270 6.86 -12.64 11.20
C VAL A 270 7.38 -13.06 9.83
N GLY A 271 7.47 -14.37 9.56
CA GLY A 271 7.96 -14.87 8.27
C GLY A 271 7.47 -16.28 7.94
N LEU A 272 7.20 -16.50 6.65
CA LEU A 272 6.84 -17.78 6.07
C LEU A 272 7.48 -17.88 4.69
N GLU A 273 8.50 -18.71 4.55
CA GLU A 273 9.32 -18.79 3.33
C GLU A 273 9.57 -20.24 2.90
N VAL A 274 9.64 -20.47 1.59
CA VAL A 274 10.07 -21.76 1.04
C VAL A 274 11.56 -21.69 0.75
N LEU A 275 12.35 -22.49 1.46
CA LEU A 275 13.79 -22.56 1.32
C LEU A 275 14.20 -23.52 0.19
N GLY A 276 15.20 -23.11 -0.59
CA GLY A 276 15.84 -23.96 -1.59
C GLY A 276 15.36 -23.70 -3.03
N PRO A 277 15.46 -24.70 -3.92
CA PRO A 277 15.07 -24.53 -5.32
C PRO A 277 13.55 -24.37 -5.47
N ALA A 278 13.12 -23.93 -6.65
CA ALA A 278 11.70 -23.75 -6.95
C ALA A 278 10.89 -25.03 -6.66
N PRO A 279 9.72 -24.91 -6.02
CA PRO A 279 8.83 -26.03 -5.72
C PRO A 279 8.49 -26.86 -6.96
N SER A 280 8.53 -28.18 -6.82
CA SER A 280 8.17 -29.14 -7.87
C SER A 280 7.42 -30.32 -7.28
N ILE A 281 6.54 -30.92 -8.06
CA ILE A 281 5.73 -32.07 -7.61
C ILE A 281 6.63 -33.22 -7.16
N GLY A 282 6.30 -33.85 -6.03
CA GLY A 282 7.01 -34.99 -5.45
C GLY A 282 8.30 -34.64 -4.71
N ALA A 283 8.95 -33.52 -5.06
CA ALA A 283 10.18 -33.10 -4.39
C ALA A 283 9.90 -32.59 -2.96
N PRO A 284 10.72 -32.98 -1.96
CA PRO A 284 10.63 -32.40 -0.63
C PRO A 284 11.12 -30.95 -0.67
N ALA A 285 10.28 -30.03 -0.21
CA ALA A 285 10.64 -28.64 0.05
C ALA A 285 10.73 -28.39 1.55
N ARG A 286 11.59 -27.44 1.93
CA ARG A 286 11.70 -26.96 3.30
C ARG A 286 10.93 -25.65 3.40
N VAL A 287 9.98 -25.58 4.30
CA VAL A 287 9.25 -24.35 4.62
C VAL A 287 9.74 -23.85 5.96
N GLU A 288 10.30 -22.65 6.00
CA GLU A 288 10.72 -21.97 7.21
C GLU A 288 9.60 -21.07 7.71
N VAL A 289 9.27 -21.22 9.00
CA VAL A 289 8.38 -20.33 9.73
C VAL A 289 9.23 -19.58 10.75
N THR A 290 9.22 -18.26 10.66
CA THR A 290 9.93 -17.37 11.58
C THR A 290 8.92 -16.70 12.49
N VAL A 291 9.17 -16.82 13.79
CA VAL A 291 8.36 -16.26 14.87
C VAL A 291 9.20 -15.28 15.67
N ARG A 292 8.55 -14.24 16.21
CA ARG A 292 9.20 -13.23 17.05
C ARG A 292 8.48 -13.15 18.38
N ASN A 293 9.25 -13.04 19.46
CA ASN A 293 8.75 -12.66 20.77
C ASN A 293 8.95 -11.14 20.93
N PHE A 294 7.86 -10.39 20.98
CA PHE A 294 7.87 -8.94 21.22
C PHE A 294 7.81 -8.60 22.72
N GLY A 295 7.47 -9.59 23.55
CA GLY A 295 7.38 -9.45 24.99
C GLY A 295 8.73 -9.38 25.72
N PRO A 296 8.71 -8.94 26.99
CA PRO A 296 9.91 -8.77 27.82
C PRO A 296 10.41 -10.09 28.44
N ASP A 297 9.59 -11.14 28.46
CA ASP A 297 9.90 -12.44 29.05
C ASP A 297 10.16 -13.51 27.98
N PRO A 298 11.09 -14.46 28.21
CA PRO A 298 11.34 -15.55 27.27
C PRO A 298 10.15 -16.52 27.19
N ILE A 299 9.85 -17.02 25.99
CA ILE A 299 8.80 -18.01 25.75
C ILE A 299 9.47 -19.37 25.56
N SER A 300 9.10 -20.34 26.40
CA SER A 300 9.56 -21.73 26.28
C SER A 300 8.53 -22.57 25.53
N ALA A 301 8.99 -23.36 24.56
CA ALA A 301 8.20 -24.30 23.77
C ALA A 301 6.96 -23.68 23.10
N LEU A 302 7.12 -22.51 22.46
CA LEU A 302 6.07 -21.93 21.61
C LEU A 302 5.69 -22.93 20.52
N ARG A 303 4.39 -23.24 20.42
CA ARG A 303 3.84 -24.19 19.46
C ARG A 303 3.60 -23.51 18.14
N VAL A 304 4.39 -23.87 17.14
CA VAL A 304 4.26 -23.39 15.76
C VAL A 304 3.66 -24.51 14.91
N ALA A 305 2.55 -24.22 14.23
CA ALA A 305 1.91 -25.13 13.30
C ALA A 305 2.04 -24.58 11.86
N LEU A 306 2.08 -25.50 10.89
CA LEU A 306 2.01 -25.17 9.47
C LEU A 306 0.91 -26.02 8.84
N ALA A 307 -0.01 -25.39 8.13
CA ALA A 307 -0.99 -26.03 7.26
C ALA A 307 -0.56 -25.88 5.80
N VAL A 308 -0.69 -26.96 5.04
CA VAL A 308 -0.57 -26.97 3.57
C VAL A 308 -1.96 -27.30 3.05
N GLU A 309 -2.59 -26.35 2.36
CA GLU A 309 -4.03 -26.39 2.07
C GLU A 309 -4.82 -26.61 3.37
N ASP A 310 -5.65 -27.65 3.43
CA ASP A 310 -6.44 -28.00 4.61
C ASP A 310 -5.72 -29.02 5.52
N THR A 311 -4.48 -29.41 5.19
CA THR A 311 -3.73 -30.44 5.92
C THR A 311 -2.73 -29.82 6.88
N ARG A 312 -2.97 -29.97 8.19
CA ARG A 312 -2.05 -29.55 9.25
C ARG A 312 -0.89 -30.53 9.41
N LEU A 313 0.34 -30.02 9.43
CA LEU A 313 1.55 -30.78 9.70
C LEU A 313 1.79 -30.92 11.22
N PRO A 314 2.69 -31.85 11.64
CA PRO A 314 3.07 -31.98 13.05
C PRO A 314 3.66 -30.68 13.60
N VAL A 315 3.08 -30.20 14.71
CA VAL A 315 3.49 -28.97 15.42
C VAL A 315 4.94 -29.06 15.87
N GLN A 316 5.68 -27.96 15.70
CA GLN A 316 7.04 -27.79 16.21
C GLN A 316 7.02 -26.92 17.46
N ALA A 317 7.91 -27.19 18.41
CA ALA A 317 8.10 -26.37 19.61
C ALA A 317 9.40 -25.58 19.48
N VAL A 318 9.36 -24.28 19.77
CA VAL A 318 10.52 -23.39 19.64
C VAL A 318 10.67 -22.56 20.91
N ASP A 319 11.89 -22.49 21.45
CA ASP A 319 12.23 -21.59 22.55
C ASP A 319 12.69 -20.24 21.98
N ILE A 320 12.16 -19.15 22.52
CA ILE A 320 12.42 -17.78 22.04
C ILE A 320 12.79 -16.90 23.22
N ALA A 321 13.97 -16.28 23.17
CA ALA A 321 14.35 -15.28 24.15
C ALA A 321 13.47 -14.02 24.04
N ALA A 322 13.45 -13.19 25.09
CA ALA A 322 12.76 -11.91 25.07
C ALA A 322 13.28 -11.01 23.92
N GLY A 323 12.37 -10.39 23.17
CA GLY A 323 12.72 -9.52 22.03
C GLY A 323 13.40 -10.22 20.83
N ALA A 324 13.53 -11.55 20.86
CA ALA A 324 14.28 -12.30 19.84
C ALA A 324 13.37 -12.95 18.78
N THR A 325 13.98 -13.30 17.65
CA THR A 325 13.37 -14.12 16.60
C THR A 325 13.90 -15.55 16.66
N ALA A 326 13.06 -16.52 16.34
CA ALA A 326 13.45 -17.91 16.15
C ALA A 326 12.74 -18.48 14.92
N SER A 327 13.36 -19.48 14.29
CA SER A 327 12.82 -20.12 13.10
C SER A 327 12.71 -21.62 13.29
N THR A 328 11.69 -22.22 12.70
CA THR A 328 11.53 -23.67 12.60
C THR A 328 11.26 -24.07 11.16
N THR A 329 11.67 -25.28 10.79
CA THR A 329 11.52 -25.78 9.42
C THR A 329 10.56 -26.97 9.40
N PHE A 330 9.61 -26.93 8.47
CA PHE A 330 8.75 -28.04 8.10
C PHE A 330 9.20 -28.63 6.76
N THR A 331 9.08 -29.96 6.61
CA THR A 331 9.29 -30.62 5.31
C THR A 331 7.94 -30.86 4.65
N VAL A 332 7.75 -30.31 3.46
CA VAL A 332 6.52 -30.42 2.68
C VAL A 332 6.82 -31.20 1.40
N ARG A 333 5.93 -32.12 1.01
CA ARG A 333 5.95 -32.76 -0.30
C ARG A 333 4.74 -32.32 -1.11
N TRP A 334 4.98 -31.74 -2.27
CA TRP A 334 3.92 -31.24 -3.14
C TRP A 334 3.25 -32.37 -3.90
N GLN A 335 1.94 -32.54 -3.74
CA GLN A 335 1.17 -33.59 -4.41
C GLN A 335 0.56 -33.15 -5.74
N ALA A 336 0.43 -31.84 -5.96
CA ALA A 336 -0.18 -31.25 -7.15
C ALA A 336 0.52 -29.93 -7.52
N SER A 337 0.48 -29.56 -8.79
CA SER A 337 0.93 -28.26 -9.32
C SER A 337 -0.10 -27.15 -9.14
N GLY A 338 0.29 -25.93 -9.48
CA GLY A 338 -0.49 -24.70 -9.33
C GLY A 338 -0.30 -24.05 -7.96
N ALA A 339 -1.06 -22.99 -7.71
CA ALA A 339 -1.09 -22.26 -6.45
C ALA A 339 -1.39 -23.19 -5.27
N ARG A 340 -0.46 -23.24 -4.30
CA ARG A 340 -0.61 -23.98 -3.04
C ARG A 340 -0.69 -23.03 -1.87
N ARG A 341 -1.71 -23.17 -1.02
CA ARG A 341 -1.91 -22.33 0.17
C ARG A 341 -1.09 -22.85 1.35
N LEU A 342 -0.29 -21.99 1.96
CA LEU A 342 0.39 -22.24 3.22
C LEU A 342 -0.13 -21.28 4.28
N THR A 343 -0.41 -21.79 5.47
CA THR A 343 -0.78 -20.97 6.64
C THR A 343 0.02 -21.44 7.85
N ALA A 344 0.87 -20.57 8.36
CA ALA A 344 1.57 -20.77 9.62
C ALA A 344 0.77 -20.11 10.75
N SER A 345 0.70 -20.77 11.91
CA SER A 345 -0.06 -20.28 13.06
C SER A 345 0.64 -20.61 14.38
N ILE A 346 0.50 -19.75 15.37
CA ILE A 346 0.90 -20.00 16.77
C ILE A 346 -0.31 -20.16 17.69
N ALA A 347 -0.08 -20.32 18.99
CA ALA A 347 -1.15 -20.32 19.97
C ALA A 347 -1.60 -18.88 20.22
N ALA A 348 -2.92 -18.64 20.15
CA ALA A 348 -3.48 -17.30 20.23
C ALA A 348 -3.05 -16.54 21.49
N ASP A 349 -2.71 -15.27 21.32
CA ASP A 349 -2.35 -14.37 22.40
C ASP A 349 -3.22 -13.10 22.44
N GLY A 350 -2.67 -11.99 22.93
CA GLY A 350 -3.42 -10.74 23.08
C GLY A 350 -3.69 -10.02 21.76
N LEU A 351 -2.97 -10.33 20.68
CA LEU A 351 -3.15 -9.74 19.36
C LEU A 351 -3.40 -10.84 18.31
N ALA A 352 -4.64 -10.96 17.84
CA ALA A 352 -5.00 -12.11 16.97
C ALA A 352 -4.45 -11.99 15.54
N VAL A 353 -4.09 -10.80 15.08
CA VAL A 353 -3.76 -10.53 13.67
C VAL A 353 -2.35 -10.99 13.29
N ASP A 354 -1.42 -11.11 14.24
CA ASP A 354 -0.06 -11.63 14.02
C ASP A 354 0.12 -13.10 14.45
N ASP A 355 -0.92 -13.73 14.98
CA ASP A 355 -0.95 -15.16 15.31
C ASP A 355 -0.85 -16.06 14.08
N GLU A 356 -1.27 -15.58 12.91
CA GLU A 356 -1.28 -16.33 11.66
C GLU A 356 -0.62 -15.56 10.52
N ARG A 357 0.17 -16.26 9.69
CA ARG A 357 0.71 -15.71 8.44
C ARG A 357 0.50 -16.69 7.30
N SER A 358 0.04 -16.17 6.18
CA SER A 358 -0.26 -16.97 4.99
C SER A 358 0.71 -16.70 3.84
N ARG A 359 0.88 -17.69 2.96
CA ARG A 359 1.67 -17.58 1.72
C ARG A 359 1.05 -18.46 0.65
N VAL A 360 1.03 -17.98 -0.59
CA VAL A 360 0.74 -18.80 -1.78
C VAL A 360 2.04 -19.18 -2.46
N VAL A 361 2.20 -20.47 -2.74
CA VAL A 361 3.37 -21.05 -3.37
C VAL A 361 2.98 -21.64 -4.71
N GLU A 362 3.52 -21.11 -5.80
CA GLU A 362 3.32 -21.68 -7.13
C GLU A 362 4.19 -22.93 -7.31
N VAL A 363 3.55 -24.10 -7.36
CA VAL A 363 4.22 -25.36 -7.70
C VAL A 363 4.12 -25.56 -9.20
N ALA A 364 5.23 -25.42 -9.91
CA ALA A 364 5.22 -25.55 -11.36
C ALA A 364 4.74 -26.95 -11.79
N PRO A 365 3.86 -27.05 -12.81
CA PRO A 365 3.59 -28.35 -13.44
C PRO A 365 4.85 -28.90 -14.10
N PRO A 366 4.92 -30.23 -14.32
CA PRO A 366 5.97 -30.81 -15.15
C PRO A 366 6.00 -30.13 -16.52
N VAL A 367 7.19 -29.78 -17.00
CA VAL A 367 7.33 -29.13 -18.31
C VAL A 367 7.11 -30.17 -19.39
N ARG A 368 6.12 -29.95 -20.27
CA ARG A 368 5.80 -30.86 -21.37
C ARG A 368 6.72 -30.55 -22.55
N VAL A 369 7.59 -31.50 -22.88
CA VAL A 369 8.64 -31.31 -23.89
C VAL A 369 8.39 -32.24 -25.07
N LEU A 370 8.11 -31.68 -26.24
CA LEU A 370 8.02 -32.46 -27.47
C LEU A 370 9.39 -32.51 -28.14
N LEU A 371 10.01 -33.69 -28.13
CA LEU A 371 11.30 -33.95 -28.77
C LEU A 371 11.05 -34.52 -30.17
N VAL A 372 11.38 -33.75 -31.21
CA VAL A 372 11.25 -34.18 -32.60
C VAL A 372 12.59 -34.76 -33.05
N ASN A 373 12.64 -36.08 -33.18
CA ASN A 373 13.86 -36.84 -33.43
C ASN A 373 14.15 -36.96 -34.94
N GLY A 374 15.07 -36.14 -35.44
CA GLY A 374 15.45 -36.10 -36.85
C GLY A 374 16.34 -37.27 -37.32
N ALA A 375 17.02 -37.96 -36.40
CA ALA A 375 17.92 -39.07 -36.69
C ALA A 375 17.73 -40.21 -35.67
N PRO A 376 16.58 -40.92 -35.72
CA PRO A 376 16.29 -42.00 -34.78
C PRO A 376 17.24 -43.19 -34.97
N SER A 377 17.64 -43.83 -33.87
CA SER A 377 18.50 -45.01 -33.89
C SER A 377 17.90 -46.17 -33.10
N ASP A 378 17.81 -47.35 -33.74
CA ASP A 378 17.37 -48.59 -33.09
C ASP A 378 18.49 -49.30 -32.32
N ASP A 379 19.75 -48.86 -32.46
CA ASP A 379 20.92 -49.54 -31.89
C ASP A 379 21.02 -49.36 -30.37
N SER A 380 21.06 -48.11 -29.90
CA SER A 380 21.09 -47.78 -28.47
C SER A 380 20.70 -46.33 -28.22
N ILE A 381 20.31 -46.03 -26.97
CA ILE A 381 19.97 -44.68 -26.51
C ILE A 381 21.13 -43.67 -26.63
N GLU A 382 22.39 -44.15 -26.68
CA GLU A 382 23.58 -43.31 -26.81
C GLU A 382 23.79 -42.79 -28.24
N PHE A 383 23.25 -43.50 -29.23
CA PHE A 383 23.35 -43.15 -30.66
C PHE A 383 22.06 -42.53 -31.20
N ASP A 384 20.99 -42.51 -30.41
CA ASP A 384 19.76 -41.82 -30.76
C ASP A 384 19.90 -40.31 -30.51
N GLU A 385 19.48 -39.49 -31.49
CA GLU A 385 19.66 -38.03 -31.45
C GLU A 385 19.11 -37.40 -30.16
N VAL A 386 17.98 -37.90 -29.65
CA VAL A 386 17.32 -37.35 -28.45
C VAL A 386 17.34 -38.31 -27.26
N GLY A 387 17.90 -39.50 -27.41
CA GLY A 387 17.85 -40.58 -26.42
C GLY A 387 18.42 -40.17 -25.06
N LEU A 388 19.66 -39.68 -25.03
CA LEU A 388 20.31 -39.23 -23.80
C LEU A 388 19.62 -38.01 -23.18
N LEU A 389 19.11 -37.10 -24.01
CA LEU A 389 18.32 -35.95 -23.55
C LEU A 389 17.03 -36.43 -22.87
N ALA A 390 16.27 -37.30 -23.51
CA ALA A 390 15.03 -37.86 -22.96
C ALA A 390 15.26 -38.57 -21.63
N ALA A 391 16.34 -39.36 -21.51
CA ALA A 391 16.71 -40.03 -20.27
C ALA A 391 17.07 -39.07 -19.13
N VAL A 392 17.62 -37.90 -19.44
CA VAL A 392 17.94 -36.84 -18.47
C VAL A 392 16.68 -36.07 -18.03
N LEU A 393 15.70 -35.91 -18.93
CA LEU A 393 14.44 -35.24 -18.64
C LEU A 393 13.50 -36.11 -17.81
N ALA A 394 13.38 -37.40 -18.17
CA ALA A 394 12.59 -38.39 -17.45
C ALA A 394 13.43 -39.67 -17.24
N PRO A 395 14.15 -39.79 -16.11
CA PRO A 395 14.96 -40.97 -15.83
C PRO A 395 14.09 -42.23 -15.69
N PRO A 396 14.51 -43.38 -16.26
CA PRO A 396 13.74 -44.62 -16.18
C PRO A 396 13.52 -45.09 -14.73
N ALA A 397 12.32 -45.59 -14.43
CA ALA A 397 11.93 -46.06 -13.10
C ALA A 397 12.83 -47.19 -12.55
N GLU A 398 13.41 -48.01 -13.43
CA GLU A 398 14.26 -49.16 -13.07
C GLU A 398 15.67 -48.77 -12.60
N ALA A 399 16.09 -47.51 -12.75
CA ALA A 399 17.44 -47.08 -12.45
C ALA A 399 17.77 -46.99 -10.95
N GLY A 400 16.83 -47.28 -10.04
CA GLY A 400 17.03 -47.16 -8.58
C GLY A 400 17.28 -45.73 -8.07
N PHE A 401 17.38 -44.76 -8.99
CA PHE A 401 17.45 -43.32 -8.78
C PHE A 401 16.10 -42.62 -8.96
N ALA A 402 15.03 -43.39 -9.20
CA ALA A 402 13.68 -42.86 -9.12
C ALA A 402 13.44 -42.43 -7.65
N LEU A 403 13.68 -41.14 -7.39
CA LEU A 403 13.02 -40.48 -6.27
C LEU A 403 11.53 -40.80 -6.40
N GLU A 404 10.89 -41.26 -5.33
CA GLU A 404 9.43 -41.40 -5.27
C GLU A 404 8.82 -40.02 -5.59
N GLY A 405 8.54 -39.74 -6.86
CA GLY A 405 8.16 -38.43 -7.35
C GLY A 405 8.08 -38.39 -8.87
N THR A 406 7.08 -37.67 -9.39
CA THR A 406 6.90 -37.35 -10.80
C THR A 406 8.12 -36.59 -11.33
N ALA A 407 8.65 -36.99 -12.49
CA ALA A 407 9.76 -36.28 -13.12
C ALA A 407 9.39 -34.80 -13.39
N PRO A 408 10.33 -33.85 -13.28
CA PRO A 408 10.06 -32.44 -13.52
C PRO A 408 9.74 -32.10 -14.99
N PHE A 409 9.86 -33.08 -15.89
CA PHE A 409 9.59 -32.97 -17.31
C PHE A 409 8.75 -34.17 -17.77
N GLU A 410 7.91 -33.93 -18.77
CA GLU A 410 7.17 -34.96 -19.49
C GLU A 410 7.62 -34.96 -20.97
N PRO A 411 8.74 -35.64 -21.29
CA PRO A 411 9.23 -35.71 -22.66
C PRO A 411 8.36 -36.66 -23.49
N ARG A 412 7.95 -36.21 -24.68
CA ARG A 412 7.32 -37.04 -25.71
C ARG A 412 8.17 -37.01 -26.96
N ILE A 413 8.69 -38.16 -27.37
CA ILE A 413 9.48 -38.29 -28.59
C ILE A 413 8.52 -38.54 -29.76
N VAL A 414 8.71 -37.82 -30.86
CA VAL A 414 7.99 -37.99 -32.12
C VAL A 414 8.94 -37.90 -33.31
N LEU A 415 8.58 -38.51 -34.43
CA LEU A 415 9.33 -38.39 -35.68
C LEU A 415 8.89 -37.14 -36.48
N PRO A 416 9.77 -36.56 -37.33
CA PRO A 416 9.41 -35.46 -38.21
C PRO A 416 8.16 -35.73 -39.03
N ALA A 417 7.98 -36.97 -39.52
CA ALA A 417 6.81 -37.37 -40.29
C ALA A 417 5.48 -37.23 -39.52
N GLU A 418 5.48 -37.44 -38.20
CA GLU A 418 4.29 -37.30 -37.36
C GLU A 418 3.93 -35.83 -37.14
N LEU A 419 4.94 -34.98 -36.95
CA LEU A 419 4.75 -33.53 -36.87
C LEU A 419 4.13 -32.99 -38.17
N GLU A 420 4.65 -33.44 -39.32
CA GLU A 420 4.18 -33.07 -40.65
C GLU A 420 2.76 -33.58 -40.96
N ALA A 421 2.42 -34.79 -40.51
CA ALA A 421 1.08 -35.34 -40.65
C ALA A 421 0.04 -34.57 -39.82
N GLY A 422 0.47 -33.78 -38.83
CA GLY A 422 -0.40 -33.07 -37.91
C GLY A 422 -1.11 -34.00 -36.91
N SER A 423 -0.58 -35.19 -36.68
CA SER A 423 -1.08 -36.13 -35.66
C SER A 423 -0.74 -35.71 -34.23
N VAL A 424 0.14 -34.71 -34.08
CA VAL A 424 0.58 -34.15 -32.81
C VAL A 424 -0.04 -32.76 -32.62
N GLU A 425 -0.70 -32.58 -31.47
CA GLU A 425 -1.23 -31.30 -31.03
C GLU A 425 -0.11 -30.45 -30.40
N LEU A 426 0.19 -29.29 -30.98
CA LEU A 426 1.31 -28.45 -30.50
C LEU A 426 0.98 -27.77 -29.16
N ALA A 427 -0.29 -27.44 -28.93
CA ALA A 427 -0.76 -26.79 -27.71
C ALA A 427 -0.57 -27.66 -26.44
N SER A 428 -0.37 -28.97 -26.59
CA SER A 428 -0.07 -29.85 -25.46
C SER A 428 1.39 -29.81 -25.01
N ALA A 429 2.27 -29.08 -25.71
CA ALA A 429 3.67 -28.92 -25.36
C ALA A 429 3.97 -27.49 -24.91
N ASP A 430 4.86 -27.35 -23.92
CA ASP A 430 5.39 -26.06 -23.48
C ASP A 430 6.67 -25.72 -24.25
N VAL A 431 7.48 -26.75 -24.56
CA VAL A 431 8.69 -26.64 -25.36
C VAL A 431 8.66 -27.67 -26.49
N ILE A 432 9.02 -27.25 -27.70
CA ILE A 432 9.27 -28.13 -28.85
C ILE A 432 10.76 -28.05 -29.19
N TRP A 433 11.45 -29.19 -29.23
CA TRP A 433 12.85 -29.28 -29.62
C TRP A 433 12.96 -30.05 -30.95
N LEU A 434 13.34 -29.35 -32.01
CA LEU A 434 13.66 -29.92 -33.31
C LEU A 434 15.13 -30.31 -33.34
N ALA A 435 15.40 -31.60 -33.11
CA ALA A 435 16.76 -32.11 -33.04
C ALA A 435 17.17 -32.77 -34.35
N ASN A 436 18.16 -32.18 -35.05
CA ASN A 436 18.70 -32.66 -36.32
C ASN A 436 17.62 -32.93 -37.39
N VAL A 437 16.55 -32.12 -37.41
CA VAL A 437 15.43 -32.28 -38.35
C VAL A 437 15.82 -31.71 -39.71
N SER A 438 16.03 -32.57 -40.71
CA SER A 438 16.58 -32.17 -42.01
C SER A 438 15.76 -31.13 -42.78
N GLN A 439 14.43 -31.21 -42.71
CA GLN A 439 13.51 -30.32 -43.42
C GLN A 439 12.20 -30.15 -42.65
N VAL A 440 11.61 -28.95 -42.75
CA VAL A 440 10.28 -28.63 -42.21
C VAL A 440 9.42 -28.09 -43.37
N SER A 441 8.19 -28.56 -43.50
CA SER A 441 7.26 -28.07 -44.53
C SER A 441 6.69 -26.70 -44.18
N THR A 442 6.26 -25.94 -45.18
CA THR A 442 5.64 -24.61 -44.99
C THR A 442 4.44 -24.67 -44.04
N ARG A 443 3.59 -25.71 -44.16
CA ARG A 443 2.43 -25.89 -43.27
C ARG A 443 2.85 -26.05 -41.81
N THR A 444 3.92 -26.79 -41.56
CA THR A 444 4.44 -27.01 -40.21
C THR A 444 5.13 -25.76 -39.67
N ILE A 445 5.84 -25.00 -40.53
CA ILE A 445 6.39 -23.69 -40.19
C ILE A 445 5.29 -22.75 -39.72
N ASP A 446 4.20 -22.61 -40.49
CA ASP A 446 3.08 -21.72 -40.11
C ASP A 446 2.48 -22.11 -38.76
N ARG A 447 2.23 -23.41 -38.54
CA ARG A 447 1.73 -23.93 -37.25
C ARG A 447 2.68 -23.65 -36.09
N LEU A 448 3.98 -23.83 -36.29
CA LEU A 448 5.00 -23.52 -35.28
C LEU A 448 5.09 -22.01 -35.04
N THR A 449 5.01 -21.19 -36.08
CA THR A 449 4.99 -19.73 -35.98
C THR A 449 3.83 -19.24 -35.13
N ASP A 450 2.62 -19.73 -35.37
CA ASP A 450 1.44 -19.36 -34.57
C ASP A 450 1.59 -19.86 -33.12
N TRP A 451 2.06 -21.08 -32.92
CA TRP A 451 2.26 -21.65 -31.59
C TRP A 451 3.35 -20.92 -30.76
N VAL A 452 4.50 -20.59 -31.37
CA VAL A 452 5.55 -19.80 -30.69
C VAL A 452 5.02 -18.40 -30.38
N ARG A 453 4.32 -17.75 -31.31
CA ARG A 453 3.71 -16.43 -31.05
C ARG A 453 2.73 -16.47 -29.87
N ALA A 454 2.03 -17.58 -29.67
CA ALA A 454 1.14 -17.83 -28.55
C ALA A 454 1.85 -18.16 -27.22
N GLY A 455 3.19 -18.20 -27.17
CA GLY A 455 3.95 -18.39 -25.94
C GLY A 455 4.79 -19.67 -25.87
N GLY A 456 4.77 -20.52 -26.92
CA GLY A 456 5.58 -21.71 -26.98
C GLY A 456 7.08 -21.42 -27.11
N ALA A 457 7.94 -22.30 -26.57
CA ALA A 457 9.38 -22.22 -26.77
C ALA A 457 9.86 -23.23 -27.81
N LEU A 458 10.50 -22.76 -28.88
CA LEU A 458 11.03 -23.58 -29.96
C LEU A 458 12.55 -23.64 -29.91
N VAL A 459 13.11 -24.83 -29.83
CA VAL A 459 14.56 -25.08 -29.85
C VAL A 459 14.92 -25.79 -31.15
N PHE A 460 15.97 -25.30 -31.81
CA PHE A 460 16.62 -25.97 -32.93
C PHE A 460 18.00 -26.44 -32.47
N SER A 461 18.29 -27.74 -32.56
CA SER A 461 19.68 -28.23 -32.52
C SER A 461 20.10 -28.71 -33.91
N MET A 462 21.32 -28.32 -34.28
CA MET A 462 21.88 -28.64 -35.59
C MET A 462 22.37 -30.09 -35.61
N GLY A 463 22.73 -30.58 -36.79
CA GLY A 463 23.33 -31.90 -36.96
C GLY A 463 23.62 -32.17 -38.44
N ASP A 464 24.11 -33.37 -38.71
CA ASP A 464 24.60 -33.79 -40.02
C ASP A 464 23.50 -33.96 -41.07
N ALA A 465 22.25 -34.15 -40.66
CA ALA A 465 21.10 -34.23 -41.57
C ALA A 465 20.64 -32.85 -42.07
N ILE A 466 21.11 -31.76 -41.47
CA ILE A 466 20.70 -30.39 -41.82
C ILE A 466 21.69 -29.76 -42.81
N ALA A 467 21.19 -29.38 -43.98
CA ALA A 467 21.92 -28.54 -44.92
C ALA A 467 21.69 -27.04 -44.57
N PRO A 468 22.68 -26.30 -44.04
CA PRO A 468 22.45 -24.98 -43.44
C PRO A 468 21.85 -23.94 -44.39
N ALA A 469 22.26 -23.94 -45.66
CA ALA A 469 21.77 -23.00 -46.66
C ALA A 469 20.26 -23.17 -46.91
N THR A 470 19.83 -24.38 -47.29
CA THR A 470 18.42 -24.67 -47.60
C THR A 470 17.52 -24.61 -46.38
N PHE A 471 18.04 -24.99 -45.21
CA PHE A 471 17.31 -24.90 -43.94
C PHE A 471 17.08 -23.43 -43.55
N GLY A 472 18.12 -22.60 -43.66
CA GLY A 472 18.06 -21.15 -43.43
C GLY A 472 17.09 -20.43 -44.36
N GLU A 473 17.13 -20.72 -45.67
CA GLU A 473 16.25 -20.08 -46.67
C GLU A 473 14.75 -20.17 -46.34
N ARG A 474 14.31 -21.21 -45.62
CA ARG A 474 12.90 -21.41 -45.26
C ARG A 474 12.51 -20.84 -43.90
N LEU A 475 13.44 -20.87 -42.93
CA LEU A 475 13.14 -20.61 -41.52
C LEU A 475 13.71 -19.28 -41.02
N PHE A 476 14.62 -18.65 -41.77
CA PHE A 476 15.22 -17.37 -41.41
C PHE A 476 14.67 -16.25 -42.30
N SER A 477 14.45 -15.08 -41.71
CA SER A 477 14.17 -13.84 -42.43
C SER A 477 14.88 -12.67 -41.76
N ASP A 478 15.47 -11.77 -42.57
CA ASP A 478 16.23 -10.62 -42.08
C ASP A 478 15.36 -9.59 -41.34
N ASP A 479 14.06 -9.56 -41.60
CA ASP A 479 13.08 -8.73 -40.88
C ASP A 479 12.63 -9.33 -39.54
N GLY A 480 13.16 -10.51 -39.18
CA GLY A 480 12.84 -11.21 -37.93
C GLY A 480 11.53 -11.98 -37.95
N THR A 481 10.82 -12.07 -39.08
CA THR A 481 9.56 -12.83 -39.17
C THR A 481 9.75 -14.35 -39.25
N GLY A 482 10.94 -14.81 -39.64
CA GLY A 482 11.31 -16.24 -39.63
C GLY A 482 11.54 -16.77 -38.22
N LEU A 483 11.40 -18.08 -38.02
CA LEU A 483 11.57 -18.77 -36.74
C LEU A 483 13.03 -18.85 -36.25
N LEU A 484 14.03 -18.87 -37.13
CA LEU A 484 15.43 -18.94 -36.72
C LEU A 484 15.91 -17.60 -36.14
N PRO A 485 16.60 -17.59 -34.98
CA PRO A 485 17.12 -16.36 -34.36
C PRO A 485 18.42 -15.85 -35.03
N ALA A 486 19.02 -16.64 -35.91
CA ALA A 486 20.29 -16.31 -36.57
C ALA A 486 20.32 -16.82 -38.01
N ARG A 487 21.04 -16.10 -38.87
CA ARG A 487 21.33 -16.51 -40.25
C ARG A 487 22.39 -17.59 -40.24
N LEU A 488 22.08 -18.77 -40.76
CA LEU A 488 23.04 -19.86 -40.88
C LEU A 488 24.04 -19.56 -42.01
N LEU A 489 25.32 -19.88 -41.78
CA LEU A 489 26.38 -19.77 -42.77
C LEU A 489 26.76 -21.17 -43.27
N GLY A 490 27.56 -21.90 -42.52
CA GLY A 490 28.04 -23.22 -42.89
C GLY A 490 28.64 -23.96 -41.71
N ALA A 491 28.73 -25.29 -41.84
CA ALA A 491 29.33 -26.14 -40.82
C ALA A 491 30.85 -25.88 -40.74
N ARG A 492 31.35 -25.82 -39.51
CA ARG A 492 32.77 -25.79 -39.17
C ARG A 492 33.09 -27.02 -38.34
N ALA A 493 34.19 -27.67 -38.67
CA ALA A 493 34.64 -28.89 -38.03
C ALA A 493 36.14 -28.82 -37.76
N VAL A 494 36.56 -29.37 -36.63
CA VAL A 494 37.99 -29.56 -36.34
C VAL A 494 38.62 -30.58 -37.28
N SER A 495 39.93 -30.47 -37.52
CA SER A 495 40.62 -31.35 -38.47
C SER A 495 40.87 -32.76 -37.90
N ASP A 496 41.09 -32.87 -36.58
CA ASP A 496 41.27 -34.15 -35.88
C ASP A 496 40.58 -34.13 -34.51
N ARG A 497 39.46 -34.84 -34.41
CA ARG A 497 38.64 -34.95 -33.18
C ARG A 497 39.36 -35.59 -31.99
N ARG A 498 40.52 -36.24 -32.20
CA ARG A 498 41.33 -36.80 -31.11
C ARG A 498 42.24 -35.77 -30.45
N ARG A 499 42.52 -34.65 -31.12
CA ARG A 499 43.52 -33.65 -30.71
C ARG A 499 42.95 -32.25 -30.57
N GLU A 500 41.93 -31.93 -31.36
CA GLU A 500 41.36 -30.59 -31.47
C GLU A 500 39.88 -30.62 -31.09
N TYR A 501 39.44 -29.56 -30.44
CA TYR A 501 38.05 -29.26 -30.13
C TYR A 501 37.93 -27.77 -29.80
N TYR A 502 36.77 -27.21 -30.12
CA TYR A 502 36.35 -25.90 -29.66
C TYR A 502 35.87 -26.00 -28.21
N ARG A 503 36.05 -24.92 -27.46
CA ARG A 503 35.56 -24.75 -26.09
C ARG A 503 34.64 -23.56 -26.00
N VAL A 504 33.80 -23.54 -24.97
CA VAL A 504 33.04 -22.35 -24.63
C VAL A 504 34.00 -21.28 -24.11
N GLN A 505 34.07 -20.15 -24.80
CA GLN A 505 34.89 -18.99 -24.41
C GLN A 505 34.20 -18.16 -23.32
N SER A 506 32.93 -17.84 -23.54
CA SER A 506 32.09 -17.05 -22.66
C SER A 506 30.66 -17.54 -22.69
N PHE A 507 29.93 -17.24 -21.62
CA PHE A 507 28.49 -17.45 -21.55
C PHE A 507 27.88 -16.41 -20.62
N ASP A 508 26.58 -16.16 -20.81
CA ASP A 508 25.82 -15.22 -20.02
C ASP A 508 25.48 -15.79 -18.63
N ALA A 509 26.32 -15.49 -17.64
CA ALA A 509 26.16 -15.99 -16.27
C ALA A 509 24.96 -15.40 -15.52
N ALA A 510 24.41 -14.27 -15.97
CA ALA A 510 23.22 -13.66 -15.38
C ALA A 510 21.93 -14.31 -15.92
N HIS A 511 22.00 -14.95 -17.08
CA HIS A 511 20.85 -15.58 -17.70
C HIS A 511 20.34 -16.79 -16.89
N PRO A 512 19.03 -16.90 -16.57
CA PRO A 512 18.52 -17.98 -15.72
C PRO A 512 18.82 -19.38 -16.24
N ALA A 513 18.81 -19.60 -17.56
CA ALA A 513 19.16 -20.90 -18.16
C ALA A 513 20.60 -21.36 -17.90
N LEU A 514 21.51 -20.44 -17.54
CA LEU A 514 22.94 -20.71 -17.38
C LEU A 514 23.48 -20.35 -15.99
N ARG A 515 22.61 -19.81 -15.11
CA ARG A 515 22.97 -19.35 -13.76
C ARG A 515 23.61 -20.44 -12.90
N PHE A 516 23.24 -21.71 -13.09
CA PHE A 516 23.88 -22.84 -12.41
C PHE A 516 25.40 -22.87 -12.64
N PHE A 517 25.85 -22.54 -13.85
CA PHE A 517 27.27 -22.53 -14.23
C PHE A 517 28.00 -21.24 -13.83
N ALA A 518 27.30 -20.24 -13.30
CA ALA A 518 27.90 -19.00 -12.79
C ALA A 518 28.77 -19.25 -11.54
N ASP A 519 28.45 -20.28 -10.76
CA ASP A 519 29.29 -20.72 -9.64
C ASP A 519 30.60 -21.32 -10.17
N GLU A 520 31.72 -20.82 -9.66
CA GLU A 520 33.07 -21.23 -10.08
C GLU A 520 33.31 -22.74 -9.98
N ARG A 521 32.62 -23.43 -9.05
CA ARG A 521 32.69 -24.88 -8.87
C ARG A 521 32.09 -25.65 -10.05
N PHE A 522 31.06 -25.11 -10.68
CA PHE A 522 30.32 -25.75 -11.77
C PHE A 522 30.66 -25.18 -13.14
N ARG A 523 31.26 -23.99 -13.21
CA ARG A 523 31.69 -23.32 -14.45
C ARG A 523 32.47 -24.23 -15.40
N ARG A 524 33.42 -25.02 -14.87
CA ARG A 524 34.26 -25.93 -15.66
C ARG A 524 33.45 -27.01 -16.38
N LEU A 525 32.30 -27.40 -15.83
CA LEU A 525 31.43 -28.42 -16.43
C LEU A 525 30.88 -28.00 -17.80
N LEU A 526 30.72 -26.69 -18.04
CA LEU A 526 30.28 -26.16 -19.34
C LEU A 526 31.47 -25.77 -20.22
N VAL A 527 32.48 -25.10 -19.64
CA VAL A 527 33.62 -24.55 -20.37
C VAL A 527 34.54 -25.61 -20.96
N GLU A 528 34.71 -26.75 -20.29
CA GLU A 528 35.63 -27.80 -20.70
C GLU A 528 35.01 -28.85 -21.64
N VAL A 529 33.72 -28.71 -22.00
CA VAL A 529 33.04 -29.68 -22.88
C VAL A 529 33.59 -29.59 -24.29
N PRO A 530 34.12 -30.70 -24.85
CA PRO A 530 34.59 -30.72 -26.22
C PRO A 530 33.45 -30.55 -27.24
N ILE A 531 33.61 -29.58 -28.14
CA ILE A 531 32.75 -29.35 -29.31
C ILE A 531 33.62 -29.56 -30.55
N PHE A 532 33.23 -30.48 -31.40
CA PHE A 532 34.00 -30.85 -32.59
C PHE A 532 33.48 -30.17 -33.84
N GLU A 533 32.15 -30.03 -33.93
CA GLU A 533 31.46 -29.50 -35.10
C GLU A 533 30.32 -28.58 -34.66
N TYR A 534 30.09 -27.51 -35.42
CA TYR A 534 28.99 -26.58 -35.22
C TYR A 534 28.68 -25.82 -36.52
N VAL A 535 27.49 -25.25 -36.63
CA VAL A 535 27.11 -24.38 -37.75
C VAL A 535 27.36 -22.91 -37.40
N ALA A 536 28.29 -22.28 -38.11
CA ALA A 536 28.53 -20.85 -37.95
C ALA A 536 27.27 -20.06 -38.35
N CYS A 537 26.95 -19.02 -37.58
CA CYS A 537 25.77 -18.21 -37.80
C CYS A 537 26.02 -16.72 -37.48
N VAL A 538 25.13 -15.86 -37.97
CA VAL A 538 25.08 -14.44 -37.64
C VAL A 538 23.72 -14.15 -36.98
N PRO A 539 23.68 -13.88 -35.66
CA PRO A 539 22.45 -13.56 -34.93
C PRO A 539 21.74 -12.33 -35.50
N LEU A 540 20.41 -12.29 -35.38
CA LEU A 540 19.64 -11.07 -35.62
C LEU A 540 19.99 -9.99 -34.58
N PRO A 541 19.81 -8.69 -34.90
CA PRO A 541 20.09 -7.60 -33.94
C PRO A 541 19.31 -7.68 -32.63
N ASN A 542 18.14 -8.31 -32.63
CA ASN A 542 17.29 -8.54 -31.46
C ASN A 542 17.45 -9.93 -30.84
N ALA A 543 18.41 -10.73 -31.32
CA ALA A 543 18.74 -12.02 -30.72
C ALA A 543 19.88 -11.85 -29.71
N ARG A 544 19.81 -12.60 -28.61
CA ARG A 544 20.81 -12.64 -27.55
C ARG A 544 21.67 -13.89 -27.72
N VAL A 545 22.99 -13.72 -27.79
CA VAL A 545 23.92 -14.85 -27.73
C VAL A 545 24.13 -15.21 -26.26
N LEU A 546 23.85 -16.46 -25.91
CA LEU A 546 23.96 -16.96 -24.54
C LEU A 546 25.28 -17.68 -24.27
N ILE A 547 25.86 -18.31 -25.31
CA ILE A 547 27.13 -19.05 -25.21
C ILE A 547 27.95 -18.80 -26.48
N ASP A 548 29.23 -18.48 -26.32
CA ASP A 548 30.21 -18.27 -27.40
C ASP A 548 31.31 -19.33 -27.36
N LEU A 549 31.88 -19.66 -28.52
CA LEU A 549 33.03 -20.54 -28.69
C LEU A 549 34.34 -19.76 -28.82
N ASP A 550 35.45 -20.43 -28.52
CA ASP A 550 36.82 -19.92 -28.71
C ASP A 550 37.27 -19.81 -30.19
N ASP A 551 36.35 -19.99 -31.14
CA ASP A 551 36.54 -19.75 -32.57
C ASP A 551 36.07 -18.33 -32.97
N GLY A 552 36.81 -17.32 -32.52
CA GLY A 552 36.52 -15.93 -32.85
C GLY A 552 35.18 -15.43 -32.30
N GLY A 553 34.69 -16.00 -31.20
CA GLY A 553 33.40 -15.66 -30.60
C GLY A 553 32.19 -16.20 -31.37
N ALA A 554 32.34 -17.36 -32.02
CA ALA A 554 31.24 -17.97 -32.75
C ALA A 554 30.09 -18.38 -31.80
N PRO A 555 28.82 -18.05 -32.10
CA PRO A 555 27.70 -18.40 -31.23
C PRO A 555 27.45 -19.92 -31.15
N LEU A 556 27.33 -20.44 -29.94
CA LEU A 556 26.89 -21.82 -29.67
C LEU A 556 25.40 -21.90 -29.36
N LEU A 557 24.89 -20.98 -28.54
CA LEU A 557 23.49 -20.91 -28.15
C LEU A 557 22.97 -19.49 -28.34
N VAL A 558 21.94 -19.34 -29.16
CA VAL A 558 21.30 -18.05 -29.46
C VAL A 558 19.85 -18.11 -29.07
N GLU A 559 19.36 -17.10 -28.36
CA GLU A 559 17.97 -16.90 -27.99
C GLU A 559 17.39 -15.70 -28.73
N ARG A 560 16.09 -15.73 -29.02
CA ARG A 560 15.33 -14.55 -29.46
C ARG A 560 13.88 -14.68 -29.04
N ASP A 561 13.31 -13.61 -28.50
CA ASP A 561 11.87 -13.48 -28.27
C ASP A 561 11.12 -13.43 -29.61
N PHE A 562 10.02 -14.17 -29.73
CA PHE A 562 9.24 -14.26 -30.96
C PHE A 562 7.74 -14.28 -30.64
N GLY A 563 7.07 -13.13 -30.80
CA GLY A 563 5.74 -12.94 -30.23
C GLY A 563 5.82 -13.02 -28.69
N ARG A 564 4.99 -13.85 -28.06
CA ARG A 564 5.07 -14.13 -26.61
C ARG A 564 6.00 -15.27 -26.24
N GLY A 565 6.36 -16.10 -27.21
CA GLY A 565 7.26 -17.23 -27.01
C GLY A 565 8.69 -16.89 -27.33
N ARG A 566 9.50 -17.95 -27.46
CA ARG A 566 10.94 -17.81 -27.69
C ARG A 566 11.42 -18.82 -28.71
N THR A 567 12.46 -18.43 -29.44
CA THR A 567 13.15 -19.29 -30.39
C THR A 567 14.61 -19.40 -29.98
N TYR A 568 15.14 -20.61 -29.99
CA TYR A 568 16.52 -20.90 -29.64
C TYR A 568 17.22 -21.64 -30.77
N LEU A 569 18.46 -21.27 -31.06
CA LEU A 569 19.35 -22.01 -31.94
C LEU A 569 20.55 -22.50 -31.15
N PHE A 570 20.66 -23.82 -31.01
CA PHE A 570 21.86 -24.50 -30.56
C PHE A 570 22.63 -24.96 -31.79
N THR A 571 23.77 -24.33 -32.06
CA THR A 571 24.48 -24.46 -33.34
C THR A 571 25.23 -25.79 -33.49
N THR A 572 25.21 -26.64 -32.46
CA THR A 572 25.72 -28.01 -32.48
C THR A 572 24.59 -29.02 -32.22
N SER A 573 24.91 -30.32 -32.24
CA SER A 573 23.93 -31.39 -31.98
C SER A 573 23.71 -31.65 -30.49
N ILE A 574 22.63 -32.37 -30.17
CA ILE A 574 22.34 -32.83 -28.80
C ILE A 574 22.63 -34.33 -28.64
N ASP A 575 23.41 -34.87 -29.57
CA ASP A 575 23.94 -36.22 -29.60
C ASP A 575 25.50 -36.23 -29.52
N PRO A 576 26.14 -37.40 -29.38
CA PRO A 576 27.60 -37.47 -29.33
C PRO A 576 28.32 -37.21 -30.67
N ALA A 577 27.58 -37.05 -31.78
CA ALA A 577 28.16 -36.91 -33.09
C ALA A 577 28.93 -35.60 -33.24
N TRP A 578 28.50 -34.47 -32.68
CA TRP A 578 29.24 -33.19 -32.83
C TRP A 578 29.88 -32.69 -31.54
N THR A 579 29.50 -33.22 -30.39
CA THR A 579 29.98 -32.78 -29.08
C THR A 579 30.03 -33.94 -28.09
N ARG A 580 30.77 -33.81 -26.98
CA ARG A 580 30.68 -34.75 -25.84
C ARG A 580 29.67 -34.33 -24.78
N LEU A 581 28.93 -33.24 -25.01
CA LEU A 581 27.95 -32.72 -24.06
C LEU A 581 26.95 -33.78 -23.57
N PRO A 582 26.31 -34.58 -24.44
CA PRO A 582 25.29 -35.54 -24.00
C PRO A 582 25.87 -36.71 -23.20
N GLN A 583 27.15 -37.01 -23.41
CA GLN A 583 27.89 -38.04 -22.67
C GLN A 583 28.36 -37.57 -21.28
N SER A 584 28.12 -36.31 -20.92
CA SER A 584 28.42 -35.74 -19.61
C SER A 584 27.11 -35.45 -18.84
N PRO A 585 26.55 -36.41 -18.09
CA PRO A 585 25.33 -36.16 -17.30
C PRO A 585 25.48 -34.99 -16.32
N LYS A 586 26.69 -34.78 -15.78
CA LYS A 586 27.00 -33.66 -14.87
C LYS A 586 26.83 -32.29 -15.52
N THR A 587 26.92 -32.21 -16.85
CA THR A 587 26.70 -30.99 -17.61
C THR A 587 25.31 -30.96 -18.25
N LEU A 588 24.90 -32.05 -18.89
CA LEU A 588 23.64 -32.12 -19.63
C LEU A 588 22.42 -31.94 -18.70
N VAL A 589 22.43 -32.56 -17.50
CA VAL A 589 21.32 -32.44 -16.55
C VAL A 589 21.06 -30.98 -16.14
N PRO A 590 22.01 -30.25 -15.53
CA PRO A 590 21.76 -28.87 -15.14
C PRO A 590 21.48 -27.96 -16.35
N LEU A 591 22.16 -28.17 -17.49
CA LEU A 591 21.91 -27.36 -18.69
C LEU A 591 20.49 -27.55 -19.22
N ALA A 592 20.07 -28.78 -19.46
CA ALA A 592 18.73 -29.07 -19.99
C ALA A 592 17.65 -28.67 -18.98
N HIS A 593 17.86 -28.92 -17.69
CA HIS A 593 16.86 -28.62 -16.67
C HIS A 593 16.66 -27.11 -16.48
N GLU A 594 17.74 -26.34 -16.34
CA GLU A 594 17.63 -24.87 -16.18
C GLU A 594 17.11 -24.22 -17.46
N TRP A 595 17.59 -24.66 -18.63
CA TRP A 595 17.15 -24.11 -19.91
C TRP A 595 15.68 -24.40 -20.19
N LEU A 596 15.22 -25.64 -20.09
CA LEU A 596 13.83 -25.98 -20.41
C LEU A 596 12.85 -25.42 -19.38
N ARG A 597 13.20 -25.38 -18.09
CA ARG A 597 12.38 -24.68 -17.08
C ARG A 597 12.27 -23.21 -17.40
N PHE A 598 13.36 -22.55 -17.77
CA PHE A 598 13.32 -21.14 -18.13
C PHE A 598 12.51 -20.91 -19.41
N ALA A 599 12.73 -21.73 -20.44
CA ALA A 599 12.03 -21.65 -21.71
C ALA A 599 10.51 -21.82 -21.54
N ALA A 600 10.08 -22.67 -20.60
CA ALA A 600 8.66 -22.91 -20.29
C ALA A 600 8.05 -21.90 -19.29
N ARG A 601 8.84 -20.99 -18.69
CA ARG A 601 8.32 -20.02 -17.71
C ARG A 601 7.38 -19.03 -18.38
N ARG A 602 6.21 -18.89 -17.78
CA ARG A 602 5.32 -17.76 -17.99
C ARG A 602 5.50 -16.78 -16.82
N PRO A 603 5.74 -15.49 -17.08
CA PRO A 603 5.69 -14.50 -16.01
C PRO A 603 4.28 -14.49 -15.44
N LEU A 604 4.14 -14.79 -14.15
CA LEU A 604 2.87 -14.71 -13.44
C LEU A 604 2.86 -13.43 -12.60
N PRO A 605 1.70 -12.79 -12.42
CA PRO A 605 1.57 -11.70 -11.47
C PRO A 605 1.93 -12.14 -10.05
N PRO A 606 2.34 -11.21 -9.17
CA PRO A 606 2.64 -11.54 -7.78
C PRO A 606 1.37 -12.03 -7.05
N VAL A 607 1.48 -13.20 -6.41
CA VAL A 607 0.40 -13.83 -5.63
C VAL A 607 0.59 -13.67 -4.12
N ASN A 608 1.73 -13.14 -3.68
CA ASN A 608 1.98 -12.77 -2.29
C ASN A 608 2.14 -11.25 -2.26
N VAL A 609 1.22 -10.56 -1.62
CA VAL A 609 1.10 -9.10 -1.60
C VAL A 609 0.90 -8.63 -0.16
N GLU A 610 1.11 -7.36 0.12
CA GLU A 610 0.78 -6.75 1.41
C GLU A 610 -0.60 -6.07 1.36
N ILE A 611 -1.13 -5.66 2.52
CA ILE A 611 -2.38 -4.88 2.56
C ILE A 611 -2.20 -3.58 1.75
N GLY A 612 -3.24 -3.21 1.00
CA GLY A 612 -3.25 -2.03 0.12
C GLY A 612 -2.66 -2.26 -1.27
N ASP A 613 -1.94 -3.36 -1.50
CA ASP A 613 -1.41 -3.70 -2.82
C ASP A 613 -2.54 -4.03 -3.82
N THR A 614 -2.20 -3.87 -5.10
CA THR A 614 -3.12 -4.19 -6.21
C THR A 614 -3.09 -5.69 -6.52
N LEU A 615 -4.27 -6.31 -6.61
CA LEU A 615 -4.41 -7.69 -7.02
C LEU A 615 -4.55 -7.77 -8.54
N VAL A 616 -3.78 -8.64 -9.19
CA VAL A 616 -3.89 -8.88 -10.63
C VAL A 616 -4.38 -10.30 -10.85
N VAL A 617 -5.61 -10.44 -11.35
CA VAL A 617 -6.23 -11.72 -11.68
C VAL A 617 -6.20 -11.90 -13.19
N GLU A 618 -5.57 -12.97 -13.67
CA GLU A 618 -5.56 -13.33 -15.08
C GLU A 618 -6.43 -14.55 -15.33
N THR A 619 -7.24 -14.52 -16.39
CA THR A 619 -8.14 -15.62 -16.75
C THR A 619 -8.07 -15.96 -18.23
N ASP A 620 -8.10 -17.26 -18.53
CA ASP A 620 -8.34 -17.74 -19.90
C ASP A 620 -9.85 -17.60 -20.20
N GLY A 621 -10.19 -16.72 -21.13
CA GLY A 621 -11.54 -16.33 -21.48
C GLY A 621 -12.02 -15.06 -20.77
N PHE A 622 -13.08 -14.46 -21.31
CA PHE A 622 -13.66 -13.23 -20.74
C PHE A 622 -14.19 -13.47 -19.32
N PRO A 623 -13.81 -12.66 -18.33
CA PRO A 623 -14.09 -12.93 -16.93
C PRO A 623 -15.53 -12.56 -16.58
N ARG A 624 -16.44 -13.54 -16.69
CA ARG A 624 -17.85 -13.35 -16.34
C ARG A 624 -18.04 -13.46 -14.83
N GLN A 625 -18.66 -12.43 -14.25
CA GLN A 625 -19.03 -12.39 -12.82
C GLN A 625 -17.83 -12.70 -11.89
N PRO A 626 -16.75 -11.91 -11.96
CA PRO A 626 -15.59 -12.15 -11.12
C PRO A 626 -15.91 -11.86 -9.64
N VAL A 627 -15.55 -12.78 -8.76
CA VAL A 627 -15.82 -12.72 -7.32
C VAL A 627 -14.53 -13.01 -6.54
N ALA A 628 -14.23 -12.17 -5.56
CA ALA A 628 -13.21 -12.41 -4.55
C ALA A 628 -13.83 -13.14 -3.34
N ILE A 629 -13.21 -14.23 -2.93
CA ILE A 629 -13.51 -14.95 -1.69
C ILE A 629 -12.48 -14.52 -0.65
N LEU A 630 -12.95 -13.88 0.41
CA LEU A 630 -12.15 -13.39 1.53
C LEU A 630 -11.67 -14.55 2.42
N PRO A 631 -10.66 -14.33 3.29
CA PRO A 631 -10.18 -15.33 4.23
C PRO A 631 -11.27 -15.91 5.16
N ASP A 632 -12.28 -15.12 5.49
CA ASP A 632 -13.43 -15.53 6.31
C ASP A 632 -14.55 -16.24 5.51
N GLY A 633 -14.36 -16.42 4.20
CA GLY A 633 -15.31 -17.05 3.29
C GLY A 633 -16.41 -16.11 2.76
N ARG A 634 -16.44 -14.83 3.15
CA ARG A 634 -17.34 -13.85 2.52
C ARG A 634 -16.96 -13.69 1.04
N ARG A 635 -17.97 -13.39 0.23
CA ARG A 635 -17.83 -13.21 -1.22
C ARG A 635 -18.06 -11.73 -1.55
N ARG A 636 -17.12 -11.14 -2.28
CA ARG A 636 -17.16 -9.74 -2.74
C ARG A 636 -17.04 -9.70 -4.26
N GLU A 637 -17.92 -8.98 -4.93
CA GLU A 637 -17.82 -8.79 -6.38
C GLU A 637 -16.55 -8.00 -6.72
N ILE A 638 -15.85 -8.42 -7.76
CA ILE A 638 -14.67 -7.71 -8.26
C ILE A 638 -15.16 -6.66 -9.26
N ASP A 639 -15.16 -5.40 -8.84
CA ASP A 639 -15.46 -4.25 -9.70
C ASP A 639 -14.17 -3.76 -10.36
N ALA A 640 -13.76 -4.45 -11.43
CA ALA A 640 -12.59 -4.11 -12.23
C ALA A 640 -12.90 -4.24 -13.72
N GLU A 641 -12.40 -3.29 -14.53
CA GLU A 641 -12.56 -3.35 -15.97
C GLU A 641 -11.68 -4.47 -16.57
N PRO A 642 -12.26 -5.46 -17.27
CA PRO A 642 -11.48 -6.50 -17.93
C PRO A 642 -10.63 -5.91 -19.06
N VAL A 643 -9.32 -6.08 -18.97
CA VAL A 643 -8.37 -5.69 -20.02
C VAL A 643 -8.01 -6.93 -20.83
N ASP A 644 -8.24 -6.89 -22.14
CA ASP A 644 -7.74 -7.92 -23.04
C ASP A 644 -6.21 -7.79 -23.15
N ILE A 645 -5.51 -8.78 -22.60
CA ILE A 645 -4.06 -8.87 -22.71
C ILE A 645 -3.68 -9.68 -23.95
N GLU A 646 -4.50 -10.67 -24.32
CA GLU A 646 -4.08 -11.79 -25.17
C GLU A 646 -5.06 -12.34 -26.21
N GLY A 647 -6.11 -11.63 -26.60
CA GLY A 647 -7.14 -12.08 -27.57
C GLY A 647 -8.08 -13.16 -27.02
N GLU A 648 -7.57 -13.96 -26.08
CA GLU A 648 -8.31 -14.95 -25.30
C GLU A 648 -7.98 -14.91 -23.80
N ARG A 649 -6.97 -14.15 -23.32
CA ARG A 649 -6.68 -13.97 -21.88
C ARG A 649 -6.99 -12.55 -21.45
N TRP A 650 -7.59 -12.43 -20.28
CA TRP A 650 -8.06 -11.18 -19.71
C TRP A 650 -7.39 -10.92 -18.36
N SER A 651 -7.07 -9.66 -18.08
CA SER A 651 -6.64 -9.20 -16.77
C SER A 651 -7.76 -8.46 -16.07
N LEU A 652 -7.88 -8.67 -14.77
CA LEU A 652 -8.60 -7.81 -13.85
C LEU A 652 -7.58 -7.23 -12.88
N VAL A 653 -7.39 -5.93 -12.94
CA VAL A 653 -6.54 -5.19 -11.99
C VAL A 653 -7.47 -4.63 -10.92
N VAL A 654 -7.38 -5.18 -9.72
CA VAL A 654 -8.25 -4.82 -8.60
C VAL A 654 -7.48 -3.97 -7.62
N GLU A 655 -7.69 -2.66 -7.70
CA GLU A 655 -7.09 -1.69 -6.80
C GLU A 655 -7.72 -1.79 -5.40
N SER A 656 -6.90 -1.65 -4.36
CA SER A 656 -7.35 -1.60 -2.95
C SER A 656 -8.21 -2.80 -2.50
N ALA A 657 -8.03 -3.97 -3.12
CA ALA A 657 -8.78 -5.17 -2.75
C ALA A 657 -8.20 -5.93 -1.56
N ALA A 658 -6.89 -5.82 -1.31
CA ALA A 658 -6.23 -6.48 -0.21
C ALA A 658 -6.42 -5.68 1.08
N ASP A 659 -7.56 -5.85 1.77
CA ASP A 659 -7.93 -5.09 2.97
C ASP A 659 -7.97 -5.93 4.26
N VAL A 660 -7.82 -7.25 4.14
CA VAL A 660 -7.78 -8.19 5.28
C VAL A 660 -6.66 -9.20 5.05
N PRO A 661 -5.81 -9.48 6.06
CA PRO A 661 -4.72 -10.43 5.93
C PRO A 661 -5.25 -11.87 5.83
N GLY A 662 -4.50 -12.73 5.14
CA GLY A 662 -4.84 -14.14 4.95
C GLY A 662 -4.95 -14.54 3.47
N ILE A 663 -5.57 -15.69 3.21
CA ILE A 663 -5.72 -16.20 1.85
C ILE A 663 -7.01 -15.69 1.20
N TRP A 664 -6.84 -15.07 0.04
CA TRP A 664 -7.91 -14.70 -0.88
C TRP A 664 -7.97 -15.67 -2.06
N SER A 665 -9.16 -15.86 -2.62
CA SER A 665 -9.34 -16.62 -3.86
C SER A 665 -10.16 -15.81 -4.86
N ALA A 666 -9.71 -15.75 -6.12
CA ALA A 666 -10.48 -15.18 -7.20
C ALA A 666 -11.24 -16.31 -7.92
N GLU A 667 -12.56 -16.14 -8.02
CA GLU A 667 -13.47 -17.05 -8.73
C GLU A 667 -14.05 -16.33 -9.94
N VAL A 668 -13.98 -16.98 -11.11
CA VAL A 668 -14.54 -16.46 -12.37
C VAL A 668 -15.33 -17.57 -13.04
N ALA A 669 -16.57 -17.27 -13.45
CA ALA A 669 -17.49 -18.26 -14.03
C ALA A 669 -17.68 -19.54 -13.18
N GLY A 670 -17.52 -19.47 -11.86
CA GLY A 670 -17.67 -20.59 -10.93
C GLY A 670 -16.39 -21.41 -10.69
N GLU A 671 -15.27 -21.04 -11.31
CA GLU A 671 -13.98 -21.71 -11.13
C GLU A 671 -12.99 -20.79 -10.42
N ILE A 672 -12.21 -21.35 -9.49
CA ILE A 672 -11.13 -20.61 -8.84
C ILE A 672 -9.98 -20.49 -9.83
N VAL A 673 -9.64 -19.26 -10.20
CA VAL A 673 -8.61 -18.94 -11.19
C VAL A 673 -7.30 -18.49 -10.55
N ALA A 674 -7.33 -17.96 -9.32
CA ALA A 674 -6.14 -17.53 -8.61
C ALA A 674 -6.33 -17.58 -7.09
N HIS A 675 -5.21 -17.71 -6.36
CA HIS A 675 -5.12 -17.51 -4.92
C HIS A 675 -4.11 -16.42 -4.62
N PHE A 676 -4.38 -15.59 -3.62
CA PHE A 676 -3.47 -14.56 -3.12
C PHE A 676 -3.26 -14.72 -1.63
N ALA A 677 -2.04 -14.50 -1.15
CA ALA A 677 -1.77 -14.30 0.26
C ALA A 677 -1.56 -12.80 0.50
N VAL A 678 -2.43 -12.22 1.32
CA VAL A 678 -2.32 -10.84 1.78
C VAL A 678 -1.60 -10.85 3.13
N GLY A 679 -0.45 -10.19 3.17
CA GLY A 679 0.42 -10.09 4.33
C GLY A 679 -0.04 -9.06 5.36
N PHE A 680 0.58 -9.13 6.53
CA PHE A 680 0.41 -8.21 7.64
C PHE A 680 1.77 -7.62 8.01
N ASP A 681 1.80 -6.33 8.34
CA ASP A 681 3.02 -5.67 8.82
C ASP A 681 3.37 -6.19 10.22
N ALA A 682 4.36 -7.07 10.27
CA ALA A 682 4.80 -7.72 11.49
C ALA A 682 5.29 -6.75 12.58
N SER A 683 5.59 -5.49 12.24
CA SER A 683 6.00 -4.50 13.25
C SER A 683 4.86 -4.03 14.15
N GLU A 684 3.61 -4.23 13.75
CA GLU A 684 2.43 -3.96 14.59
C GLU A 684 2.38 -4.85 15.83
N GLY A 685 3.01 -6.03 15.80
CA GLY A 685 3.16 -6.89 16.97
C GLY A 685 4.11 -6.33 18.04
N ASP A 686 4.88 -5.26 17.75
CA ASP A 686 5.70 -4.56 18.74
C ASP A 686 4.85 -3.59 19.56
N LEU A 687 4.23 -4.10 20.61
CA LEU A 687 3.33 -3.37 21.49
C LEU A 687 4.06 -2.53 22.56
N VAL A 688 5.34 -2.21 22.37
CA VAL A 688 6.04 -1.25 23.24
C VAL A 688 5.36 0.11 23.11
N ARG A 689 5.03 0.71 24.24
CA ARG A 689 4.29 1.98 24.32
C ARG A 689 5.10 3.04 25.03
N TYR A 690 4.90 4.30 24.65
CA TYR A 690 5.44 5.41 25.41
C TYR A 690 4.68 5.59 26.72
N SER A 691 5.38 5.94 27.80
CA SER A 691 4.73 6.58 28.93
C SER A 691 4.40 8.04 28.61
N GLY A 692 3.42 8.64 29.32
CA GLY A 692 3.05 10.04 29.10
C GLY A 692 4.22 11.03 29.19
N GLY A 693 5.16 10.81 30.12
CA GLY A 693 6.36 11.65 30.24
C GLY A 693 7.38 11.44 29.12
N GLU A 694 7.48 10.23 28.56
CA GLU A 694 8.35 9.95 27.41
C GLU A 694 7.78 10.53 26.13
N LEU A 695 6.46 10.50 25.94
CA LEU A 695 5.80 11.09 24.76
C LEU A 695 6.11 12.60 24.63
N GLU A 696 6.03 13.34 25.74
CA GLU A 696 6.33 14.78 25.75
C GLU A 696 7.80 15.08 25.42
N SER A 697 8.70 14.09 25.62
CA SER A 697 10.10 14.21 25.21
C SER A 697 10.32 13.99 23.71
N VAL A 698 9.36 13.37 23.01
CA VAL A 698 9.42 13.16 21.55
C VAL A 698 9.30 14.48 20.80
N HIS A 699 8.34 15.34 21.19
CA HIS A 699 8.15 16.65 20.56
C HIS A 699 7.35 17.62 21.46
N PRO A 700 7.70 18.92 21.54
CA PRO A 700 6.98 19.93 22.34
C PRO A 700 5.48 20.11 22.00
N ALA A 701 5.09 19.74 20.78
CA ALA A 701 3.72 19.82 20.29
C ALA A 701 2.82 18.68 20.81
N LEU A 702 3.40 17.61 21.37
CA LEU A 702 2.69 16.49 21.95
C LEU A 702 2.47 16.73 23.45
N ILE A 703 1.23 16.58 23.89
CA ILE A 703 0.87 16.64 25.32
C ILE A 703 0.23 15.31 25.69
N ALA A 704 0.69 14.68 26.76
CA ALA A 704 0.02 13.51 27.30
C ALA A 704 -1.27 13.93 28.01
N GLY A 705 -2.42 13.57 27.45
CA GLY A 705 -3.73 13.73 28.07
C GLY A 705 -3.95 12.68 29.14
N ARG A 706 -4.40 13.08 30.33
CA ARG A 706 -4.76 12.13 31.40
C ARG A 706 -6.24 11.75 31.30
N SER A 707 -6.55 10.49 31.58
CA SER A 707 -7.94 10.03 31.70
C SER A 707 -8.67 10.75 32.85
N VAL A 708 -9.94 11.08 32.63
CA VAL A 708 -10.68 12.05 33.45
C VAL A 708 -11.04 11.49 34.83
N GLY A 709 -10.28 11.95 35.83
CA GLY A 709 -10.69 12.09 37.24
C GLY A 709 -10.26 13.42 37.86
N GLU A 710 -9.17 14.04 37.36
CA GLU A 710 -8.54 15.23 37.97
C GLU A 710 -8.58 16.49 37.07
N ASP A 711 -8.72 16.34 35.74
CA ASP A 711 -8.64 17.46 34.78
C ASP A 711 -9.83 18.44 34.80
N ARG A 712 -10.91 18.14 35.54
CA ARG A 712 -11.99 19.10 35.75
C ARG A 712 -11.54 20.36 36.49
N ALA A 713 -10.37 20.35 37.13
CA ALA A 713 -9.81 21.50 37.84
C ALA A 713 -8.71 22.25 37.07
N GLU A 714 -7.93 21.61 36.20
CA GLU A 714 -6.75 22.23 35.57
C GLU A 714 -6.90 22.55 34.06
N ALA A 715 -7.65 21.75 33.29
CA ALA A 715 -7.84 22.01 31.85
C ALA A 715 -8.72 23.26 31.57
N GLY A 716 -9.55 23.67 32.54
CA GLY A 716 -10.31 24.91 32.46
C GLY A 716 -9.49 26.18 32.63
N ALA A 717 -8.20 26.08 32.99
CA ALA A 717 -7.35 27.21 33.38
C ALA A 717 -6.27 27.58 32.34
N SER A 718 -5.94 26.72 31.37
CA SER A 718 -4.74 26.89 30.54
C SER A 718 -4.96 27.06 29.03
N GLN A 719 -6.19 26.97 28.51
CA GLN A 719 -6.52 27.43 27.16
C GLN A 719 -7.50 28.60 27.27
N GLY A 720 -7.04 29.78 26.83
CA GLY A 720 -7.78 31.03 26.90
C GLY A 720 -8.99 31.05 25.99
N ALA A 721 -10.04 30.30 26.31
CA ALA A 721 -11.31 30.33 25.60
C ALA A 721 -11.87 31.75 25.63
N SER A 722 -11.85 32.41 24.48
CA SER A 722 -12.32 33.77 24.33
C SER A 722 -13.85 33.78 24.19
N GLY A 723 -14.52 34.52 25.07
CA GLY A 723 -15.98 34.68 25.02
C GLY A 723 -16.36 35.84 24.12
N GLU A 724 -17.22 35.62 23.12
CA GLU A 724 -17.71 36.71 22.27
C GLU A 724 -18.87 37.50 22.92
N LEU A 725 -18.83 38.83 22.84
CA LEU A 725 -19.81 39.72 23.48
C LEU A 725 -20.89 40.30 22.54
N TRP A 726 -20.98 39.84 21.29
CA TRP A 726 -21.88 40.49 20.32
C TRP A 726 -23.36 40.32 20.65
N ARG A 727 -23.80 39.14 21.13
CA ARG A 727 -25.20 38.89 21.53
C ARG A 727 -25.65 39.79 22.70
N PRO A 728 -24.90 39.89 23.83
CA PRO A 728 -25.29 40.81 24.90
C PRO A 728 -25.24 42.27 24.45
N LEU A 729 -24.32 42.66 23.57
CA LEU A 729 -24.30 44.01 22.99
C LEU A 729 -25.55 44.28 22.14
N ILE A 730 -26.01 43.33 21.32
CA ILE A 730 -27.27 43.47 20.55
C ILE A 730 -28.47 43.55 21.48
N ALA A 731 -28.54 42.70 22.51
CA ALA A 731 -29.62 42.76 23.49
C ALA A 731 -29.68 44.13 24.18
N LEU A 732 -28.52 44.72 24.47
CA LEU A 732 -28.38 46.03 25.09
C LEU A 732 -28.71 47.17 24.10
N VAL A 733 -28.40 47.04 22.81
CA VAL A 733 -28.90 47.93 21.73
C VAL A 733 -30.42 47.89 21.67
N LEU A 734 -31.03 46.71 21.68
CA LEU A 734 -32.49 46.53 21.68
C LEU A 734 -33.13 47.17 22.92
N ALA A 735 -32.55 46.93 24.10
CA ALA A 735 -33.00 47.54 25.35
C ALA A 735 -32.96 49.07 25.27
N PHE A 736 -31.88 49.65 24.72
CA PHE A 736 -31.81 51.09 24.50
C PHE A 736 -32.89 51.58 23.53
N LEU A 737 -33.09 50.94 22.38
CA LEU A 737 -34.14 51.36 21.43
C LEU A 737 -35.55 51.32 22.06
N VAL A 738 -35.84 50.33 22.91
CA VAL A 738 -37.10 50.25 23.67
C VAL A 738 -37.21 51.39 24.68
N ILE A 739 -36.16 51.63 25.47
CA ILE A 739 -36.11 52.73 26.44
C ILE A 739 -36.26 54.09 25.73
N GLU A 740 -35.62 54.28 24.58
CA GLU A 740 -35.76 55.46 23.72
C GLU A 740 -37.23 55.70 23.37
N SER A 741 -37.88 54.66 22.86
CA SER A 741 -39.25 54.71 22.35
C SER A 741 -40.23 55.00 23.48
N LEU A 742 -40.09 54.32 24.63
CA LEU A 742 -40.91 54.55 25.81
C LEU A 742 -40.70 55.95 26.41
N TYR A 743 -39.44 56.40 26.50
CA TYR A 743 -39.12 57.71 27.04
C TYR A 743 -39.60 58.85 26.11
N SER A 744 -39.48 58.66 24.80
CA SER A 744 -40.04 59.55 23.78
C SER A 744 -41.57 59.64 23.88
N ALA A 745 -42.26 58.50 24.01
CA ALA A 745 -43.71 58.45 24.20
C ALA A 745 -44.17 59.10 25.52
N PHE A 746 -43.42 58.91 26.60
CA PHE A 746 -43.68 59.54 27.90
C PHE A 746 -43.53 61.08 27.85
N ILE A 747 -42.49 61.58 27.17
CA ILE A 747 -42.33 63.02 26.95
C ILE A 747 -43.45 63.57 26.05
N GLY A 748 -43.84 62.82 25.01
CA GLY A 748 -44.89 63.20 24.07
C GLY A 748 -46.29 63.30 24.72
N SER A 749 -46.65 62.33 25.57
CA SER A 749 -47.94 62.32 26.29
C SER A 749 -48.06 63.46 27.30
N ARG A 750 -46.99 63.78 28.04
CA ARG A 750 -46.96 64.93 28.95
C ARG A 750 -47.11 66.28 28.27
N ARG A 751 -46.64 66.43 27.02
CA ARG A 751 -46.78 67.67 26.24
C ARG A 751 -48.20 67.90 25.71
N ARG A 752 -48.99 66.84 25.52
CA ARG A 752 -50.40 66.93 25.11
C ARG A 752 -51.35 67.26 26.27
N GLY A 753 -50.98 66.95 27.52
CA GLY A 753 -51.79 67.25 28.71
C GLY A 753 -51.70 68.69 29.21
N THR A 754 -50.92 69.55 28.57
CA THR A 754 -50.76 70.97 28.91
C THR A 754 -50.81 71.86 27.67
N ALA A 755 -51.70 71.54 26.72
CA ALA A 755 -51.98 72.33 25.53
C ALA A 755 -53.37 72.95 25.65
#